data_AF-A0A7V6HDG2-F1
#
_entry.id   AF-A0A7V6HDG2-F1
#
_cell.length_a   1.000
_cell.length_b   1.000
_cell.length_c   1.000
_cell.angle_alpha   90.00
_cell.angle_beta   90.00
_cell.angle_gamma   90.00
#
_symmetry.space_group_name_H-M   'P 1'
#
loop_
_entity.id
_entity.type
_entity.pdbx_description
1 polymer ?
#
loop_
_entity_poly.entity_id
_entity_poly.type
_entity_poly.pdbx_seq_one_letter_code
_entity_poly.pdbx_strand_id
1 'polypeptide(L)'
;MTIFKCKMCGGTLEFNPGDTVAVCDSCGTKQTLPKLDDDRRANLYDRANHFRRNNEFDKAMGIYEQILTEDSSDAEAYWSIVLCRYGIEYVEDPASRRRVPTVNRAQFTSVFDDDNYKSALQFADAGQRELYVEEAGTINAIQKGILAISQKEEPFDVFICYKETDEHGRRTPDSVLANDLYHQLSHEGFKVFFSRITLEDKLGTAYEPYIFAALNSAKVMVVLATKPEYFNAVWVKNEWSRYLALIRNGEKKILIPAYRDMDPYDLPEEFSHLQAQDISKLGFMQDLIRGIKKITADSTPANVRETVVVNGSGSIDPLLKRAFMFLEYGNWDEADAYCEKVLDQDPENAQAYLGKLMAELQVHKQADLKECAEPFDNFNNYGIALRFADDALRTKLTGYIDHINERNENARLENIYTTALTAMNRAHSENEFNAVAYTFASIPEYKDALALQQVCKENAEIARKDAVYQAAIQAMRGSVRGGNSVERYFTVIRQLETISGWKDADEQINVCRARIEEIKAKEEADRIAAERRAKRNKRILAWTGSLVAIAAAIAVLLITVIFPMIKYNNALALIEAEDYDNAYALLTELGEYKDSAQLIYERALSLIEAEEFANAYALLTELGEYKDSQAKLAEIQITLIAGAEVGDTVYFGAYEQDNDTGNGKEGIEWQVLAKENDRVLVISRYGLDCKQYHPELTGVTWETSAIRQWLNETFMNTAFSAEEQVYIPTVTLANPNNARYGTRGGNNTTDQIFLMSIDEAEQYFPTKNARQAFPTVYATAQGAYVSDRGTCWWWLRSPGFSGNIAAYVSTDGSVYNFGYGVYNTYEAVRPAFWIDVSNLQS
;
A
#
# COMPACT_ATOMS: atom_id res chain seq x y z
N MET A 1 -18.16 45.38 -21.17
CA MET A 1 -17.39 44.73 -20.08
C MET A 1 -16.61 43.61 -20.72
N THR A 2 -15.29 43.73 -20.75
CA THR A 2 -14.40 42.73 -21.33
C THR A 2 -14.37 41.54 -20.37
N ILE A 3 -14.98 40.43 -20.77
CA ILE A 3 -15.01 39.19 -19.99
C ILE A 3 -13.68 38.49 -20.21
N PHE A 4 -12.81 38.43 -19.20
CA PHE A 4 -11.53 37.74 -19.30
C PHE A 4 -11.65 36.31 -18.79
N LYS A 5 -10.99 35.35 -19.44
CA LYS A 5 -10.99 33.96 -19.00
C LYS A 5 -9.77 33.67 -18.14
N CYS A 6 -10.00 32.94 -17.05
CA CYS A 6 -8.97 32.40 -16.18
C CYS A 6 -7.93 31.64 -16.99
N LYS A 7 -6.65 32.04 -16.86
CA LYS A 7 -5.56 31.36 -17.55
C LYS A 7 -5.37 29.93 -17.06
N MET A 8 -5.82 29.60 -15.85
CA MET A 8 -5.69 28.26 -15.25
C MET A 8 -6.84 27.31 -15.60
N CYS A 9 -8.09 27.71 -15.40
CA CYS A 9 -9.26 26.82 -15.57
C CYS A 9 -10.20 27.21 -16.73
N GLY A 10 -10.01 28.37 -17.37
CA GLY A 10 -10.87 28.85 -18.44
C GLY A 10 -12.23 29.44 -18.00
N GLY A 11 -12.52 29.45 -16.69
CA GLY A 11 -13.68 30.12 -16.11
C GLY A 11 -13.64 31.64 -16.26
N THR A 12 -14.75 32.32 -16.02
CA THR A 12 -14.85 33.78 -16.13
C THR A 12 -14.13 34.47 -14.96
N LEU A 13 -13.50 35.61 -15.23
CA LEU A 13 -12.91 36.48 -14.21
C LEU A 13 -13.69 37.79 -14.12
N GLU A 14 -14.15 38.11 -12.91
CA GLU A 14 -14.69 39.41 -12.56
C GLU A 14 -13.56 40.31 -12.05
N PHE A 15 -13.39 41.50 -12.65
CA PHE A 15 -12.37 42.47 -12.26
C PHE A 15 -12.85 43.90 -12.55
N ASN A 16 -12.32 44.87 -11.82
CA ASN A 16 -12.60 46.29 -12.08
C ASN A 16 -11.63 46.85 -13.13
N PRO A 17 -12.06 47.82 -13.96
CA PRO A 17 -11.17 48.49 -14.89
C PRO A 17 -9.95 49.11 -14.17
N GLY A 18 -8.74 48.67 -14.52
CA GLY A 18 -7.48 49.09 -13.89
C GLY A 18 -6.88 48.09 -12.90
N ASP A 19 -7.62 47.03 -12.54
CA ASP A 19 -7.08 45.91 -11.76
C ASP A 19 -6.07 45.13 -12.60
N THR A 20 -4.94 44.78 -12.00
CA THR A 20 -3.87 43.99 -12.63
C THR A 20 -3.74 42.59 -12.06
N VAL A 21 -4.63 42.25 -11.12
CA VAL A 21 -4.74 40.95 -10.44
C VAL A 21 -6.23 40.68 -10.17
N ALA A 22 -6.67 39.44 -10.37
CA ALA A 22 -8.03 38.98 -10.07
C ALA A 22 -8.06 37.57 -9.46
N VAL A 23 -9.17 37.21 -8.82
CA VAL A 23 -9.42 35.86 -8.30
C VAL A 23 -10.46 35.19 -9.18
N CYS A 24 -10.22 33.94 -9.58
CA CYS A 24 -11.20 33.19 -10.38
C CYS A 24 -12.34 32.65 -9.53
N ASP A 25 -13.58 32.94 -9.91
CA ASP A 25 -14.77 32.42 -9.21
C ASP A 25 -14.93 30.90 -9.37
N SER A 26 -14.41 30.33 -10.44
CA SER A 26 -14.51 28.89 -10.71
C SER A 26 -13.47 28.04 -9.96
N CYS A 27 -12.21 28.51 -9.85
CA CYS A 27 -11.13 27.73 -9.23
C CYS A 27 -10.46 28.39 -8.01
N GLY A 28 -10.96 29.54 -7.56
CA GLY A 28 -10.48 30.27 -6.39
C GLY A 28 -9.02 30.76 -6.46
N THR A 29 -8.38 30.67 -7.63
CA THR A 29 -6.95 30.97 -7.80
C THR A 29 -6.76 32.45 -8.11
N LYS A 30 -5.89 33.11 -7.34
CA LYS A 30 -5.45 34.49 -7.58
C LYS A 30 -4.45 34.51 -8.75
N GLN A 31 -4.65 35.38 -9.73
CA GLN A 31 -3.84 35.43 -10.94
C GLN A 31 -3.68 36.86 -11.46
N THR A 32 -2.61 37.10 -12.21
CA THR A 32 -2.35 38.36 -12.89
C THR A 32 -3.23 38.54 -14.13
N LEU A 33 -3.53 39.79 -14.46
CA LEU A 33 -4.29 40.20 -15.64
C LEU A 33 -3.37 40.91 -16.65
N PRO A 34 -3.57 40.71 -17.96
CA PRO A 34 -2.86 41.46 -18.99
C PRO A 34 -3.33 42.91 -19.06
N LYS A 35 -2.50 43.79 -19.61
CA LYS A 35 -2.90 45.18 -19.90
C LYS A 35 -3.75 45.21 -21.16
N LEU A 36 -5.06 45.35 -20.99
CA LEU A 36 -6.03 45.31 -22.09
C LEU A 36 -6.42 46.73 -22.53
N ASP A 37 -5.75 47.23 -23.57
CA ASP A 37 -6.04 48.54 -24.18
C ASP A 37 -6.99 48.43 -25.40
N ASP A 38 -7.20 47.22 -25.94
CA ASP A 38 -8.00 46.95 -27.16
C ASP A 38 -8.55 45.51 -27.16
N ASP A 39 -9.75 45.31 -27.71
CA ASP A 39 -10.45 44.01 -27.89
C ASP A 39 -9.60 43.02 -28.69
N ARG A 40 -8.75 43.50 -29.60
CA ARG A 40 -7.79 42.66 -30.34
C ARG A 40 -6.80 41.96 -29.41
N ARG A 41 -6.25 42.65 -28.40
CA ARG A 41 -5.28 42.06 -27.45
C ARG A 41 -5.95 41.02 -26.55
N ALA A 42 -7.18 41.29 -26.10
CA ALA A 42 -7.95 40.33 -25.32
C ALA A 42 -8.12 38.99 -26.09
N ASN A 43 -8.43 39.07 -27.39
CA ASN A 43 -8.53 37.87 -28.25
C ASN A 43 -7.20 37.12 -28.42
N LEU A 44 -6.07 37.82 -28.51
CA LEU A 44 -4.74 37.18 -28.58
C LEU A 44 -4.42 36.41 -27.29
N TYR A 45 -4.68 37.01 -26.13
CA TYR A 45 -4.51 36.35 -24.82
C TYR A 45 -5.42 35.14 -24.66
N ASP A 46 -6.70 35.25 -25.02
CA ASP A 46 -7.64 34.12 -24.94
C ASP A 46 -7.18 32.95 -25.81
N ARG A 47 -6.68 33.24 -27.02
CA ARG A 47 -6.15 32.23 -27.94
C ARG A 47 -4.85 31.61 -27.41
N ALA A 48 -3.93 32.42 -26.89
CA ALA A 48 -2.67 31.94 -26.30
C ALA A 48 -2.92 31.08 -25.05
N ASN A 49 -3.78 31.55 -24.15
CA ASN A 49 -4.19 30.82 -22.94
C ASN A 49 -4.92 29.52 -23.29
N HIS A 50 -5.70 29.48 -24.38
CA HIS A 50 -6.29 28.24 -24.87
C HIS A 50 -5.23 27.22 -25.28
N PHE A 51 -4.24 27.61 -26.09
CA PHE A 51 -3.13 26.72 -26.45
C PHE A 51 -2.35 26.25 -25.21
N ARG A 52 -2.11 27.13 -24.25
CA ARG A 52 -1.42 26.78 -23.00
C ARG A 52 -2.18 25.75 -22.16
N ARG A 53 -3.50 25.89 -22.01
CA ARG A 53 -4.35 24.92 -21.30
C ARG A 53 -4.42 23.55 -22.00
N ASN A 54 -4.17 23.51 -23.31
CA ASN A 54 -4.07 22.27 -24.08
C ASN A 54 -2.61 21.77 -24.21
N ASN A 55 -1.69 22.32 -23.42
CA ASN A 55 -0.26 21.96 -23.41
C ASN A 55 0.47 22.20 -24.76
N GLU A 56 -0.07 23.05 -25.63
CA GLU A 56 0.53 23.49 -26.90
C GLU A 56 1.41 24.75 -26.69
N PHE A 57 2.42 24.62 -25.84
CA PHE A 57 3.22 25.75 -25.34
C PHE A 57 3.95 26.55 -26.43
N ASP A 58 4.43 25.90 -27.50
CA ASP A 58 5.17 26.60 -28.57
C ASP A 58 4.25 27.51 -29.40
N LYS A 59 3.01 27.07 -29.65
CA LYS A 59 1.99 27.91 -30.31
C LYS A 59 1.57 29.07 -29.40
N ALA A 60 1.43 28.82 -28.10
CA ALA A 60 1.12 29.87 -27.13
C ALA A 60 2.24 30.93 -27.06
N MET A 61 3.49 30.49 -26.97
CA MET A 61 4.68 31.35 -26.92
C MET A 61 4.79 32.25 -28.15
N GLY A 62 4.57 31.72 -29.36
CA GLY A 62 4.57 32.55 -30.57
C GLY A 62 3.50 33.65 -30.58
N ILE A 63 2.35 33.43 -29.93
CA ILE A 63 1.32 34.47 -29.77
C ILE A 63 1.74 35.51 -28.71
N TYR A 64 2.35 35.09 -27.60
CA TYR A 64 2.88 36.04 -26.61
C TYR A 64 4.03 36.88 -27.17
N GLU A 65 4.90 36.31 -28.01
CA GLU A 65 5.93 37.05 -28.74
C GLU A 65 5.33 38.04 -29.75
N GLN A 66 4.21 37.67 -30.41
CA GLN A 66 3.45 38.61 -31.23
C GLN A 66 2.91 39.78 -30.39
N ILE A 67 2.39 39.51 -29.18
CA ILE A 67 1.94 40.55 -28.25
C ILE A 67 3.12 41.46 -27.87
N LEU A 68 4.29 40.90 -27.57
CA LEU A 68 5.49 41.68 -27.24
C LEU A 68 6.04 42.50 -28.41
N THR A 69 5.79 42.06 -29.64
CA THR A 69 6.12 42.84 -30.85
C THR A 69 5.23 44.08 -30.96
N GLU A 70 3.97 43.98 -30.51
CA GLU A 70 3.02 45.09 -30.44
C GLU A 70 3.23 45.97 -29.18
N ASP A 71 3.68 45.37 -28.07
CA ASP A 71 3.95 46.02 -26.79
C ASP A 71 5.09 45.36 -26.01
N SER A 72 6.28 45.93 -26.11
CA SER A 72 7.45 45.41 -25.40
C SER A 72 7.45 45.69 -23.90
N SER A 73 6.37 46.29 -23.35
CA SER A 73 6.22 46.60 -21.92
C SER A 73 5.17 45.73 -21.22
N ASP A 74 4.66 44.70 -21.89
CA ASP A 74 3.66 43.80 -21.32
C ASP A 74 4.30 42.75 -20.41
N ALA A 75 4.16 42.96 -19.10
CA ALA A 75 4.68 42.06 -18.08
C ALA A 75 4.03 40.66 -18.09
N GLU A 76 2.73 40.58 -18.43
CA GLU A 76 1.99 39.31 -18.47
C GLU A 76 2.41 38.47 -19.68
N ALA A 77 2.73 39.10 -20.82
CA ALA A 77 3.24 38.38 -21.98
C ALA A 77 4.61 37.76 -21.67
N TYR A 78 5.53 38.52 -21.06
CA TYR A 78 6.83 38.00 -20.61
C TYR A 78 6.67 36.85 -19.62
N TRP A 79 5.83 36.99 -18.60
CA TRP A 79 5.59 35.92 -17.63
C TRP A 79 4.97 34.68 -18.29
N SER A 80 4.02 34.88 -19.21
CA SER A 80 3.39 33.78 -19.93
C SER A 80 4.36 33.02 -20.83
N ILE A 81 5.36 33.69 -21.41
CA ILE A 81 6.47 33.05 -22.12
C ILE A 81 7.30 32.19 -21.18
N VAL A 82 7.58 32.65 -19.96
CA VAL A 82 8.27 31.84 -18.93
C VAL A 82 7.43 30.60 -18.63
N LEU A 83 6.14 30.74 -18.36
CA LEU A 83 5.25 29.59 -18.12
C LEU A 83 5.26 28.59 -19.28
N CYS A 84 5.25 29.05 -20.54
CA CYS A 84 5.33 28.18 -21.71
C CYS A 84 6.69 27.49 -21.84
N ARG A 85 7.78 28.21 -21.57
CA ARG A 85 9.15 27.73 -21.65
C ARG A 85 9.43 26.61 -20.65
N TYR A 86 8.94 26.77 -19.43
CA TYR A 86 9.02 25.75 -18.37
C TYR A 86 7.90 24.70 -18.44
N GLY A 87 6.98 24.83 -19.42
CA GLY A 87 5.89 23.88 -19.63
C GLY A 87 4.96 23.77 -18.43
N ILE A 88 4.58 24.93 -17.86
CA ILE A 88 3.79 24.98 -16.63
C ILE A 88 2.33 24.68 -16.93
N GLU A 89 1.88 23.54 -16.41
CA GLU A 89 0.48 23.13 -16.38
C GLU A 89 -0.06 23.31 -14.96
N TYR A 90 -1.34 23.66 -14.85
CA TYR A 90 -1.98 23.89 -13.56
C TYR A 90 -2.99 22.80 -13.28
N VAL A 91 -2.59 21.84 -12.44
CA VAL A 91 -3.37 20.65 -12.10
C VAL A 91 -4.16 20.91 -10.81
N GLU A 92 -5.38 20.40 -10.74
CA GLU A 92 -6.21 20.54 -9.55
C GLU A 92 -5.74 19.58 -8.46
N ASP A 93 -5.40 20.14 -7.30
CA ASP A 93 -5.06 19.34 -6.12
C ASP A 93 -6.36 18.78 -5.47
N PRO A 94 -6.52 17.45 -5.36
CA PRO A 94 -7.73 16.84 -4.80
C PRO A 94 -8.05 17.28 -3.36
N ALA A 95 -7.02 17.63 -2.58
CA ALA A 95 -7.19 18.03 -1.19
C ALA A 95 -7.62 19.49 -1.06
N SER A 96 -6.93 20.43 -1.74
CA SER A 96 -7.20 21.87 -1.61
C SER A 96 -8.19 22.42 -2.66
N ARG A 97 -8.52 21.66 -3.71
CA ARG A 97 -9.24 22.09 -4.93
C ARG A 97 -8.59 23.29 -5.64
N ARG A 98 -7.37 23.69 -5.25
CA ARG A 98 -6.61 24.75 -5.89
C ARG A 98 -5.82 24.18 -7.05
N ARG A 99 -5.55 25.04 -8.03
CA ARG A 99 -4.75 24.72 -9.20
C ARG A 99 -3.27 24.96 -8.88
N VAL A 100 -2.48 23.90 -8.76
CA VAL A 100 -1.05 23.94 -8.44
C VAL A 100 -0.19 23.79 -9.71
N PRO A 101 0.93 24.51 -9.83
CA PRO A 101 1.79 24.40 -11.01
C PRO A 101 2.55 23.07 -11.02
N THR A 102 2.63 22.43 -12.17
CA THR A 102 3.52 21.31 -12.48
C THR A 102 4.50 21.72 -13.58
N VAL A 103 5.70 21.17 -13.57
CA VAL A 103 6.75 21.48 -14.56
C VAL A 103 6.84 20.32 -15.53
N ASN A 104 6.48 20.53 -16.80
CA ASN A 104 6.52 19.51 -17.87
C ASN A 104 7.64 19.74 -18.90
N ARG A 105 8.43 20.82 -18.74
CA ARG A 105 9.63 21.12 -19.53
C ARG A 105 10.77 21.55 -18.63
N ALA A 106 11.26 20.63 -17.80
CA ALA A 106 12.38 20.90 -16.90
C ALA A 106 13.66 21.24 -17.68
N GLN A 107 14.48 22.11 -17.06
CA GLN A 107 15.73 22.66 -17.61
C GLN A 107 16.77 22.77 -16.48
N PHE A 108 18.05 22.94 -16.81
CA PHE A 108 19.07 23.24 -15.80
C PHE A 108 19.05 24.70 -15.33
N THR A 109 18.63 25.63 -16.20
CA THR A 109 18.56 27.07 -15.90
C THR A 109 17.43 27.36 -14.94
N SER A 110 17.72 28.01 -13.81
CA SER A 110 16.69 28.43 -12.85
C SER A 110 15.74 29.44 -13.49
N VAL A 111 14.46 29.37 -13.15
CA VAL A 111 13.46 30.38 -13.57
C VAL A 111 13.87 31.81 -13.20
N PHE A 112 14.67 31.98 -12.14
CA PHE A 112 15.18 33.28 -11.72
C PHE A 112 16.22 33.87 -12.67
N ASP A 113 16.91 33.00 -13.43
CA ASP A 113 17.94 33.41 -14.38
C ASP A 113 17.36 33.73 -15.77
N ASP A 114 16.07 33.42 -16.02
CA ASP A 114 15.40 33.66 -17.29
C ASP A 114 15.22 35.16 -17.57
N ASP A 115 15.58 35.59 -18.78
CA ASP A 115 15.53 37.00 -19.17
C ASP A 115 14.09 37.52 -19.32
N ASN A 116 13.12 36.66 -19.67
CA ASN A 116 11.71 37.03 -19.68
C ASN A 116 11.16 37.15 -18.27
N TYR A 117 11.64 36.36 -17.30
CA TYR A 117 11.28 36.55 -15.90
C TYR A 117 11.76 37.91 -15.38
N LYS A 118 13.02 38.27 -15.66
CA LYS A 118 13.58 39.60 -15.31
C LYS A 118 12.78 40.72 -15.96
N SER A 119 12.40 40.56 -17.22
CA SER A 119 11.59 41.53 -17.97
C SER A 119 10.16 41.64 -17.39
N ALA A 120 9.54 40.52 -17.02
CA ALA A 120 8.23 40.51 -16.35
C ALA A 120 8.28 41.31 -15.04
N LEU A 121 9.29 41.12 -14.20
CA LEU A 121 9.45 41.88 -12.96
C LEU A 121 9.75 43.37 -13.19
N GLN A 122 10.47 43.70 -14.26
CA GLN A 122 10.78 45.08 -14.63
C GLN A 122 9.52 45.86 -15.00
N PHE A 123 8.61 45.26 -15.76
CA PHE A 123 7.40 45.92 -16.25
C PHE A 123 6.15 45.72 -15.36
N ALA A 124 6.21 44.81 -14.38
CA ALA A 124 5.15 44.56 -13.42
C ALA A 124 4.92 45.71 -12.44
N ASP A 125 3.66 45.95 -12.09
CA ASP A 125 3.32 46.74 -10.90
C ASP A 125 3.55 45.95 -9.59
N ALA A 126 3.23 46.57 -8.45
CA ALA A 126 3.45 45.95 -7.14
C ALA A 126 2.66 44.64 -6.94
N GLY A 127 1.42 44.57 -7.40
CA GLY A 127 0.55 43.40 -7.23
C GLY A 127 0.92 42.25 -8.17
N GLN A 128 1.26 42.55 -9.42
CA GLN A 128 1.76 41.56 -10.37
C GLN A 128 3.12 41.01 -9.95
N ARG A 129 4.03 41.89 -9.48
CA ARG A 129 5.38 41.49 -9.04
C ARG A 129 5.33 40.51 -7.87
N GLU A 130 4.45 40.74 -6.90
CA GLU A 130 4.27 39.82 -5.76
C GLU A 130 3.90 38.41 -6.25
N LEU A 131 2.92 38.31 -7.15
CA LEU A 131 2.47 37.02 -7.69
C LEU A 131 3.53 36.34 -8.56
N TYR A 132 4.24 37.07 -9.42
CA TYR A 132 5.31 36.49 -10.25
C TYR A 132 6.45 35.93 -9.40
N VAL A 133 6.83 36.62 -8.31
CA VAL A 133 7.87 36.13 -7.39
C VAL A 133 7.41 34.88 -6.64
N GLU A 134 6.16 34.85 -6.17
CA GLU A 134 5.57 33.69 -5.50
C GLU A 134 5.48 32.46 -6.41
N GLU A 135 4.92 32.64 -7.62
CA GLU A 135 4.82 31.55 -8.61
C GLU A 135 6.21 31.09 -9.06
N ALA A 136 7.15 32.00 -9.35
CA ALA A 136 8.53 31.64 -9.70
C ALA A 136 9.24 30.89 -8.57
N GLY A 137 9.02 31.29 -7.31
CA GLY A 137 9.55 30.57 -6.13
C GLY A 137 9.05 29.13 -6.08
N THR A 138 7.77 28.93 -6.33
CA THR A 138 7.14 27.60 -6.38
C THR A 138 7.70 26.76 -7.53
N ILE A 139 7.76 27.32 -8.74
CA ILE A 139 8.30 26.65 -9.94
C ILE A 139 9.78 26.26 -9.72
N ASN A 140 10.58 27.16 -9.15
CA ASN A 140 11.99 26.89 -8.86
C ASN A 140 12.18 25.77 -7.83
N ALA A 141 11.32 25.69 -6.81
CA ALA A 141 11.35 24.62 -5.81
C ALA A 141 11.04 23.26 -6.45
N ILE A 142 10.01 23.20 -7.30
CA ILE A 142 9.67 22.00 -8.08
C ILE A 142 10.85 21.60 -8.98
N GLN A 143 11.41 22.55 -9.73
CA GLN A 143 12.56 22.32 -10.60
C GLN A 143 13.76 21.75 -9.85
N LYS A 144 14.09 22.29 -8.67
CA LYS A 144 15.16 21.74 -7.81
C LYS A 144 14.88 20.30 -7.39
N GLY A 145 13.63 19.98 -7.05
CA GLY A 145 13.22 18.61 -6.75
C GLY A 145 13.42 17.66 -7.94
N ILE A 146 13.01 18.09 -9.14
CA ILE A 146 13.19 17.34 -10.39
C ILE A 146 14.67 17.06 -10.64
N LEU A 147 15.53 18.09 -10.55
CA LEU A 147 16.97 17.95 -10.76
C LEU A 147 17.62 17.02 -9.72
N ALA A 148 17.21 17.10 -8.45
CA ALA A 148 17.75 16.25 -7.39
C ALA A 148 17.39 14.76 -7.56
N ILE A 149 16.21 14.46 -8.11
CA ILE A 149 15.81 13.09 -8.46
C ILE A 149 16.55 12.64 -9.72
N SER A 150 16.57 13.47 -10.76
CA SER A 150 17.25 13.16 -12.03
C SER A 150 18.74 12.85 -11.85
N GLN A 151 19.43 13.51 -10.93
CA GLN A 151 20.86 13.26 -10.65
C GLN A 151 21.14 11.89 -10.00
N LYS A 152 20.13 11.28 -9.37
CA LYS A 152 20.25 9.95 -8.76
C LYS A 152 19.98 8.82 -9.76
N GLU A 153 19.39 9.16 -10.90
CA GLU A 153 19.04 8.20 -11.94
C GLU A 153 20.28 7.85 -12.76
N GLU A 154 20.59 6.56 -12.93
CA GLU A 154 21.72 6.19 -13.77
C GLU A 154 21.41 6.49 -15.25
N PRO A 155 22.41 6.90 -16.05
CA PRO A 155 22.21 7.43 -17.40
C PRO A 155 21.60 6.40 -18.34
N PHE A 156 20.65 6.84 -19.16
CA PHE A 156 20.05 6.05 -20.23
C PHE A 156 20.91 6.10 -21.49
N ASP A 157 20.89 5.04 -22.29
CA ASP A 157 21.55 4.96 -23.59
C ASP A 157 20.59 5.36 -24.72
N VAL A 158 19.34 4.89 -24.64
CA VAL A 158 18.32 5.04 -25.68
C VAL A 158 17.02 5.55 -25.08
N PHE A 159 16.39 6.53 -25.75
CA PHE A 159 15.06 7.03 -25.44
C PHE A 159 14.07 6.56 -26.51
N ILE A 160 13.00 5.85 -26.13
CA ILE A 160 11.92 5.48 -27.05
C ILE A 160 10.76 6.48 -26.89
N CYS A 161 10.53 7.29 -27.93
CA CYS A 161 9.46 8.29 -28.00
C CYS A 161 8.35 7.79 -28.92
N TYR A 162 7.11 7.71 -28.41
CA TYR A 162 5.98 7.10 -29.12
C TYR A 162 4.65 7.52 -28.48
N LYS A 163 3.53 7.36 -29.20
CA LYS A 163 2.20 7.65 -28.65
C LYS A 163 1.64 6.42 -27.92
N GLU A 164 1.45 6.47 -26.59
CA GLU A 164 0.98 5.31 -25.81
C GLU A 164 -0.50 4.94 -26.08
N THR A 165 -1.41 5.92 -25.98
CA THR A 165 -2.86 5.71 -26.14
C THR A 165 -3.49 6.51 -27.28
N ASP A 166 -4.53 5.95 -27.91
CA ASP A 166 -5.42 6.64 -28.85
C ASP A 166 -6.44 7.55 -28.13
N GLU A 167 -7.30 8.23 -28.88
CA GLU A 167 -8.34 9.14 -28.36
C GLU A 167 -9.36 8.46 -27.44
N HIS A 168 -9.45 7.12 -27.46
CA HIS A 168 -10.36 6.32 -26.66
C HIS A 168 -9.64 5.65 -25.47
N GLY A 169 -8.38 6.01 -25.22
CA GLY A 169 -7.57 5.45 -24.12
C GLY A 169 -7.03 4.04 -24.39
N ARG A 170 -7.14 3.52 -25.62
CA ARG A 170 -6.63 2.19 -26.00
C ARG A 170 -5.19 2.29 -26.46
N ARG A 171 -4.41 1.21 -26.30
CA ARG A 171 -3.03 1.15 -26.81
C ARG A 171 -2.97 1.38 -28.32
N THR A 172 -2.04 2.21 -28.76
CA THR A 172 -1.76 2.39 -30.18
C THR A 172 -0.88 1.26 -30.73
N PRO A 173 -0.80 1.10 -32.06
CA PRO A 173 0.23 0.26 -32.70
C PRO A 173 1.66 0.68 -32.33
N ASP A 174 1.91 1.98 -32.14
CA ASP A 174 3.21 2.50 -31.73
C ASP A 174 3.64 1.94 -30.36
N SER A 175 2.70 1.81 -29.42
CA SER A 175 2.95 1.21 -28.10
C SER A 175 3.39 -0.24 -28.18
N VAL A 176 2.89 -1.00 -29.16
CA VAL A 176 3.30 -2.39 -29.38
C VAL A 176 4.71 -2.44 -29.97
N LEU A 177 4.97 -1.64 -31.01
CA LEU A 177 6.30 -1.56 -31.63
C LEU A 177 7.37 -1.05 -30.67
N ALA A 178 7.03 -0.08 -29.82
CA ALA A 178 7.92 0.44 -28.77
C ALA A 178 8.25 -0.63 -27.73
N ASN A 179 7.29 -1.48 -27.37
CA ASN A 179 7.51 -2.61 -26.46
C ASN A 179 8.48 -3.64 -27.04
N ASP A 180 8.30 -4.00 -28.31
CA ASP A 180 9.19 -4.95 -28.99
C ASP A 180 10.60 -4.37 -29.13
N LEU A 181 10.73 -3.08 -29.43
CA LEU A 181 12.01 -2.38 -29.50
C LEU A 181 12.70 -2.32 -28.13
N TYR A 182 11.94 -2.04 -27.06
CA TYR A 182 12.47 -2.04 -25.70
C TYR A 182 13.12 -3.38 -25.35
N HIS A 183 12.39 -4.50 -25.52
CA HIS A 183 12.92 -5.82 -25.16
C HIS A 183 14.17 -6.18 -25.96
N GLN A 184 14.21 -5.86 -27.26
CA GLN A 184 15.39 -6.15 -28.08
C GLN A 184 16.61 -5.30 -27.68
N LEU A 185 16.42 -4.01 -27.42
CA LEU A 185 17.50 -3.14 -26.97
C LEU A 185 17.99 -3.51 -25.55
N SER A 186 17.08 -3.85 -24.65
CA SER A 186 17.44 -4.29 -23.30
C SER A 186 18.14 -5.66 -23.29
N HIS A 187 17.75 -6.58 -24.16
CA HIS A 187 18.46 -7.86 -24.34
C HIS A 187 19.91 -7.65 -24.82
N GLU A 188 20.14 -6.59 -25.60
CA GLU A 188 21.46 -6.18 -26.08
C GLU A 188 22.26 -5.37 -25.04
N GLY A 189 21.75 -5.23 -23.82
CA GLY A 189 22.43 -4.61 -22.68
C GLY A 189 22.28 -3.08 -22.59
N PHE A 190 21.43 -2.45 -23.40
CA PHE A 190 21.20 -1.00 -23.31
C PHE A 190 20.27 -0.65 -22.15
N LYS A 191 20.58 0.45 -21.45
CA LYS A 191 19.63 1.08 -20.53
C LYS A 191 18.66 1.95 -21.33
N VAL A 192 17.43 1.48 -21.49
CA VAL A 192 16.42 2.10 -22.36
C VAL A 192 15.36 2.81 -21.54
N PHE A 193 15.10 4.07 -21.86
CA PHE A 193 13.92 4.77 -21.36
C PHE A 193 12.71 4.39 -22.20
N PHE A 194 11.74 3.73 -21.57
CA PHE A 194 10.47 3.35 -22.17
C PHE A 194 9.36 3.73 -21.20
N SER A 195 8.60 4.76 -21.54
CA SER A 195 7.65 5.41 -20.63
C SER A 195 6.70 4.45 -19.92
N ARG A 196 6.26 3.37 -20.58
CA ARG A 196 5.37 2.36 -19.98
C ARG A 196 6.00 1.62 -18.80
N ILE A 197 7.28 1.28 -18.90
CA ILE A 197 7.99 0.48 -17.89
C ILE A 197 8.72 1.40 -16.91
N THR A 198 9.42 2.41 -17.40
CA THR A 198 10.20 3.32 -16.55
C THR A 198 9.31 4.15 -15.61
N LEU A 199 8.05 4.41 -15.99
CA LEU A 199 7.12 5.25 -15.22
C LEU A 199 5.96 4.45 -14.57
N GLU A 200 5.94 3.11 -14.66
CA GLU A 200 4.81 2.27 -14.22
C GLU A 200 4.42 2.49 -12.75
N ASP A 201 5.42 2.57 -11.87
CA ASP A 201 5.24 2.76 -10.43
C ASP A 201 5.25 4.24 -10.00
N LYS A 202 5.14 5.18 -10.95
CA LYS A 202 5.25 6.62 -10.68
C LYS A 202 3.89 7.30 -10.81
N LEU A 203 3.64 8.27 -9.93
CA LEU A 203 2.50 9.17 -10.09
C LEU A 203 2.76 10.11 -11.29
N GLY A 204 1.71 10.49 -12.03
CA GLY A 204 1.84 11.33 -13.23
C GLY A 204 2.56 12.67 -12.98
N THR A 205 2.41 13.25 -11.79
CA THR A 205 3.10 14.47 -11.36
C THR A 205 4.60 14.27 -11.12
N ALA A 206 5.07 13.02 -11.05
CA ALA A 206 6.45 12.63 -10.81
C ALA A 206 7.14 12.03 -12.06
N TYR A 207 6.57 12.16 -13.26
CA TYR A 207 7.15 11.66 -14.51
C TYR A 207 8.33 12.50 -15.00
N GLU A 208 8.23 13.83 -14.92
CA GLU A 208 9.22 14.74 -15.49
C GLU A 208 10.67 14.51 -15.00
N PRO A 209 10.97 14.20 -13.72
CA PRO A 209 12.33 13.88 -13.29
C PRO A 209 13.01 12.77 -14.10
N TYR A 210 12.26 11.72 -14.44
CA TYR A 210 12.77 10.57 -15.17
C TYR A 210 12.87 10.84 -16.67
N ILE A 211 11.88 11.55 -17.22
CA ILE A 211 11.91 12.01 -18.62
C ILE A 211 13.09 12.96 -18.83
N PHE A 212 13.28 13.91 -17.91
CA PHE A 212 14.41 14.84 -17.95
C PHE A 212 15.74 14.11 -17.84
N ALA A 213 15.87 13.15 -16.92
CA ALA A 213 17.08 12.32 -16.83
C ALA A 213 17.37 11.59 -18.16
N ALA A 214 16.36 11.00 -18.77
CA ALA A 214 16.48 10.26 -20.02
C ALA A 214 16.81 11.15 -21.22
N LEU A 215 16.14 12.30 -21.39
CA LEU A 215 16.43 13.25 -22.47
C LEU A 215 17.89 13.73 -22.42
N ASN A 216 18.41 14.01 -21.23
CA ASN A 216 19.77 14.53 -21.05
C ASN A 216 20.85 13.44 -21.14
N SER A 217 20.57 12.21 -20.69
CA SER A 217 21.56 11.12 -20.71
C SER A 217 21.58 10.33 -22.04
N ALA A 218 20.42 10.04 -22.63
CA ALA A 218 20.32 9.19 -23.82
C ALA A 218 21.12 9.75 -25.01
N LYS A 219 21.97 8.92 -25.62
CA LYS A 219 22.74 9.25 -26.83
C LYS A 219 21.89 9.15 -28.10
N VAL A 220 20.88 8.28 -28.08
CA VAL A 220 19.96 8.07 -29.21
C VAL A 220 18.51 8.19 -28.76
N MET A 221 17.69 8.92 -29.52
CA MET A 221 16.24 8.89 -29.43
C MET A 221 15.65 8.22 -30.67
N VAL A 222 14.78 7.23 -30.49
CA VAL A 222 13.99 6.63 -31.56
C VAL A 222 12.56 7.15 -31.43
N VAL A 223 12.08 7.88 -32.45
CA VAL A 223 10.71 8.40 -32.48
C VAL A 223 9.88 7.51 -33.40
N LEU A 224 8.96 6.74 -32.82
CA LEU A 224 8.12 5.77 -33.51
C LEU A 224 6.74 6.34 -33.77
N ALA A 225 6.27 6.27 -35.02
CA ALA A 225 4.86 6.51 -35.32
C ALA A 225 4.35 5.73 -36.53
N THR A 226 3.13 5.24 -36.40
CA THR A 226 2.36 4.57 -37.47
C THR A 226 1.35 5.50 -38.15
N LYS A 227 1.24 6.76 -37.69
CA LYS A 227 0.39 7.81 -38.29
C LYS A 227 1.06 9.18 -38.22
N PRO A 228 0.84 10.09 -39.20
CA PRO A 228 1.38 11.45 -39.17
C PRO A 228 0.94 12.24 -37.92
N GLU A 229 -0.27 11.95 -37.45
CA GLU A 229 -0.91 12.55 -36.27
C GLU A 229 -0.11 12.27 -34.99
N TYR A 230 0.49 11.08 -34.88
CA TYR A 230 1.16 10.63 -33.67
C TYR A 230 2.49 11.33 -33.44
N PHE A 231 3.23 11.67 -34.51
CA PHE A 231 4.39 12.55 -34.40
C PHE A 231 4.05 13.94 -33.85
N ASN A 232 2.82 14.40 -34.11
CA ASN A 232 2.32 15.70 -33.69
C ASN A 232 1.48 15.64 -32.41
N ALA A 233 1.33 14.46 -31.79
CA ALA A 233 0.68 14.33 -30.50
C ALA A 233 1.44 15.19 -29.46
N VAL A 234 0.70 15.91 -28.63
CA VAL A 234 1.24 16.94 -27.72
C VAL A 234 2.46 16.45 -26.93
N TRP A 235 2.36 15.25 -26.35
CA TRP A 235 3.45 14.66 -25.55
C TRP A 235 4.65 14.22 -26.40
N VAL A 236 4.40 13.51 -27.51
CA VAL A 236 5.45 13.02 -28.43
C VAL A 236 6.24 14.20 -29.00
N LYS A 237 5.52 15.24 -29.45
CA LYS A 237 6.11 16.49 -29.93
C LYS A 237 6.93 17.21 -28.87
N ASN A 238 6.45 17.22 -27.62
CA ASN A 238 7.20 17.82 -26.51
C ASN A 238 8.55 17.12 -26.29
N GLU A 239 8.59 15.80 -26.33
CA GLU A 239 9.83 15.02 -26.11
C GLU A 239 10.83 15.19 -27.27
N TRP A 240 10.42 14.95 -28.51
CA TRP A 240 11.36 15.00 -29.63
C TRP A 240 11.85 16.42 -29.93
N SER A 241 11.02 17.45 -29.73
CA SER A 241 11.42 18.85 -29.97
C SER A 241 12.47 19.30 -28.96
N ARG A 242 12.33 18.91 -27.68
CA ARG A 242 13.34 19.13 -26.63
C ARG A 242 14.65 18.43 -26.99
N TYR A 243 14.58 17.18 -27.46
CA TYR A 243 15.76 16.43 -27.84
C TYR A 243 16.48 17.04 -29.05
N LEU A 244 15.73 17.51 -30.06
CA LEU A 244 16.29 18.26 -31.20
C LEU A 244 16.93 19.59 -30.76
N ALA A 245 16.37 20.28 -29.77
CA ALA A 245 16.97 21.50 -29.23
C ALA A 245 18.35 21.22 -28.60
N LEU A 246 18.52 20.11 -27.88
CA LEU A 246 19.83 19.68 -27.35
C LEU A 246 20.84 19.42 -28.48
N ILE A 247 20.40 18.77 -29.56
CA ILE A 247 21.24 18.54 -30.76
C ILE A 247 21.66 19.87 -31.41
N ARG A 248 20.71 20.82 -31.57
CA ARG A 248 20.99 22.17 -32.12
C ARG A 248 21.93 22.98 -31.24
N ASN A 249 21.89 22.76 -29.91
CA ASN A 249 22.79 23.38 -28.94
C ASN A 249 24.18 22.71 -28.87
N GLY A 250 24.46 21.73 -29.73
CA GLY A 250 25.79 21.13 -29.91
C GLY A 250 26.04 19.84 -29.14
N GLU A 251 25.01 19.23 -28.55
CA GLU A 251 25.17 17.93 -27.89
C GLU A 251 25.33 16.78 -28.89
N LYS A 252 26.19 15.80 -28.55
CA LYS A 252 26.46 14.61 -29.38
C LYS A 252 25.33 13.59 -29.24
N LYS A 253 24.16 13.91 -29.78
CA LYS A 253 22.94 13.11 -29.73
C LYS A 253 22.40 12.84 -31.14
N ILE A 254 21.68 11.74 -31.31
CA ILE A 254 21.10 11.36 -32.61
C ILE A 254 19.61 11.06 -32.43
N LEU A 255 18.79 11.65 -33.29
CA LEU A 255 17.36 11.34 -33.38
C LEU A 255 17.11 10.51 -34.65
N ILE A 256 16.43 9.38 -34.49
CA ILE A 256 16.06 8.46 -35.58
C ILE A 256 14.53 8.46 -35.69
N PRO A 257 13.96 9.12 -36.72
CA PRO A 257 12.54 8.97 -37.02
C PRO A 257 12.30 7.57 -37.60
N ALA A 258 11.37 6.82 -37.02
CA ALA A 258 11.00 5.49 -37.48
C ALA A 258 9.49 5.45 -37.74
N TYR A 259 9.11 5.20 -38.99
CA TYR A 259 7.72 5.24 -39.43
C TYR A 259 7.30 3.91 -40.05
N ARG A 260 5.99 3.65 -40.06
CA ARG A 260 5.40 2.48 -40.71
C ARG A 260 4.14 2.91 -41.44
N ASP A 261 3.90 2.35 -42.62
CA ASP A 261 2.66 2.58 -43.38
C ASP A 261 2.36 4.07 -43.67
N MET A 262 3.41 4.89 -43.83
CA MET A 262 3.35 6.33 -44.10
C MET A 262 4.33 6.74 -45.21
N ASP A 263 4.06 7.87 -45.86
CA ASP A 263 5.02 8.47 -46.80
C ASP A 263 6.07 9.31 -46.04
N PRO A 264 7.37 9.26 -46.41
CA PRO A 264 8.40 10.16 -45.87
C PRO A 264 8.03 11.66 -45.88
N TYR A 265 7.20 12.11 -46.82
CA TYR A 265 6.74 13.50 -46.92
C TYR A 265 5.69 13.86 -45.85
N ASP A 266 5.08 12.87 -45.18
CA ASP A 266 4.13 13.08 -44.07
C ASP A 266 4.84 13.29 -42.71
N LEU A 267 6.17 13.16 -42.68
CA LEU A 267 6.96 13.39 -41.48
C LEU A 267 6.99 14.90 -41.14
N PRO A 268 7.11 15.26 -39.84
CA PRO A 268 7.34 16.65 -39.44
C PRO A 268 8.47 17.30 -40.23
N GLU A 269 8.28 18.56 -40.64
CA GLU A 269 9.27 19.32 -41.41
C GLU A 269 10.62 19.38 -40.68
N GLU A 270 10.60 19.40 -39.34
CA GLU A 270 11.79 19.39 -38.49
C GLU A 270 12.65 18.12 -38.65
N PHE A 271 12.09 17.04 -39.21
CA PHE A 271 12.80 15.79 -39.49
C PHE A 271 13.38 15.73 -40.91
N SER A 272 13.16 16.73 -41.77
CA SER A 272 13.60 16.72 -43.17
C SER A 272 15.11 16.51 -43.34
N HIS A 273 15.89 16.85 -42.32
CA HIS A 273 17.35 16.72 -42.31
C HIS A 273 17.86 15.43 -41.66
N LEU A 274 16.95 14.58 -41.16
CA LEU A 274 17.27 13.36 -40.44
C LEU A 274 17.08 12.12 -41.33
N GLN A 275 17.83 11.08 -41.04
CA GLN A 275 17.68 9.80 -41.73
C GLN A 275 16.51 9.01 -41.15
N ALA A 276 15.32 9.18 -41.72
CA ALA A 276 14.14 8.42 -41.35
C ALA A 276 14.26 6.95 -41.80
N GLN A 277 13.76 6.03 -40.97
CA GLN A 277 13.77 4.58 -41.20
C GLN A 277 12.35 4.04 -41.33
N ASP A 278 12.15 3.13 -42.28
CA ASP A 278 10.88 2.44 -42.50
C ASP A 278 10.87 1.11 -41.75
N ILE A 279 10.00 1.02 -40.74
CA ILE A 279 9.83 -0.14 -39.85
C ILE A 279 9.34 -1.38 -40.62
N SER A 280 8.68 -1.18 -41.76
CA SER A 280 8.09 -2.26 -42.58
C SER A 280 9.16 -3.09 -43.32
N LYS A 281 10.41 -2.61 -43.36
CA LYS A 281 11.50 -3.30 -44.05
C LYS A 281 12.00 -4.50 -43.24
N LEU A 282 12.14 -5.64 -43.93
CA LEU A 282 12.73 -6.85 -43.37
C LEU A 282 14.16 -6.55 -42.88
N GLY A 283 14.47 -6.86 -41.62
CA GLY A 283 15.77 -6.58 -41.01
C GLY A 283 15.91 -5.18 -40.38
N PHE A 284 14.86 -4.34 -40.41
CA PHE A 284 14.86 -3.00 -39.78
C PHE A 284 15.38 -3.03 -38.34
N MET A 285 14.87 -3.94 -37.50
CA MET A 285 15.27 -4.03 -36.10
C MET A 285 16.77 -4.31 -35.94
N GLN A 286 17.32 -5.22 -36.75
CA GLN A 286 18.74 -5.57 -36.73
C GLN A 286 19.61 -4.39 -37.19
N ASP A 287 19.19 -3.69 -38.24
CA ASP A 287 19.90 -2.52 -38.74
C ASP A 287 19.84 -1.34 -37.75
N LEU A 288 18.70 -1.13 -37.09
CA LEU A 288 18.51 -0.12 -36.06
C LEU A 288 19.41 -0.40 -34.85
N ILE A 289 19.40 -1.63 -34.32
CA ILE A 289 20.23 -2.04 -33.18
C ILE A 289 21.72 -1.92 -33.54
N ARG A 290 22.13 -2.35 -34.74
CA ARG A 290 23.51 -2.17 -35.22
C ARG A 290 23.90 -0.69 -35.32
N GLY A 291 22.97 0.14 -35.80
CA GLY A 291 23.13 1.60 -35.87
C GLY A 291 23.36 2.20 -34.48
N ILE A 292 22.50 1.85 -33.52
CA ILE A 292 22.58 2.30 -32.14
C ILE A 292 23.90 1.84 -31.50
N LYS A 293 24.27 0.55 -31.62
CA LYS A 293 25.56 0.01 -31.13
C LYS A 293 26.76 0.79 -31.67
N LYS A 294 26.75 1.16 -32.95
CA LYS A 294 27.83 1.94 -33.57
C LYS A 294 27.92 3.38 -33.01
N ILE A 295 26.79 3.96 -32.64
CA ILE A 295 26.71 5.32 -32.09
C ILE A 295 27.09 5.35 -30.61
N THR A 296 26.68 4.33 -29.86
CA THR A 296 26.90 4.24 -28.41
C THR A 296 28.29 3.73 -28.06
N ALA A 297 28.93 2.92 -28.92
CA ALA A 297 30.32 2.50 -28.78
C ALA A 297 31.28 3.67 -29.05
N ASP A 298 32.05 4.05 -28.02
CA ASP A 298 33.13 5.02 -28.17
C ASP A 298 34.18 4.47 -29.14
N SER A 299 34.54 5.31 -30.11
CA SER A 299 35.35 4.98 -31.27
C SER A 299 36.59 4.12 -30.97
N THR A 300 36.55 2.86 -31.41
CA THR A 300 37.76 2.11 -31.77
C THR A 300 37.62 1.61 -33.22
N PRO A 301 38.63 1.78 -34.09
CA PRO A 301 38.47 1.49 -35.52
C PRO A 301 38.45 -0.01 -35.78
N ALA A 302 37.39 -0.50 -36.41
CA ALA A 302 37.27 -1.89 -36.84
C ALA A 302 38.24 -2.18 -38.00
N ASN A 303 39.05 -3.23 -37.81
CA ASN A 303 39.89 -3.82 -38.84
C ASN A 303 39.07 -4.46 -39.97
N VAL A 304 39.70 -4.43 -41.14
CA VAL A 304 39.28 -4.88 -42.46
C VAL A 304 38.78 -6.33 -42.47
N ARG A 305 37.64 -6.58 -43.11
CA ARG A 305 37.16 -7.93 -43.47
C ARG A 305 37.91 -8.43 -44.70
N GLU A 306 38.64 -9.53 -44.55
CA GLU A 306 39.22 -10.29 -45.66
C GLU A 306 38.34 -11.52 -45.93
N THR A 307 37.90 -11.66 -47.17
CA THR A 307 37.11 -12.78 -47.68
C THR A 307 38.00 -13.99 -47.94
N VAL A 308 37.67 -15.15 -47.35
CA VAL A 308 38.27 -16.44 -47.74
C VAL A 308 37.22 -17.39 -48.28
N VAL A 309 37.49 -17.85 -49.51
CA VAL A 309 36.77 -18.86 -50.29
C VAL A 309 36.94 -20.23 -49.64
N VAL A 310 35.85 -21.01 -49.52
CA VAL A 310 35.88 -22.39 -49.05
C VAL A 310 35.85 -23.34 -50.24
N ASN A 311 36.88 -24.17 -50.36
CA ASN A 311 36.82 -25.47 -51.06
C ASN A 311 36.89 -26.58 -50.01
N GLY A 312 36.03 -27.59 -50.17
CA GLY A 312 35.83 -28.66 -49.21
C GLY A 312 36.82 -29.82 -49.32
N SER A 313 37.17 -30.37 -48.15
CA SER A 313 37.47 -31.79 -47.93
C SER A 313 37.11 -32.14 -46.48
N GLY A 314 36.56 -33.34 -46.26
CA GLY A 314 36.06 -33.82 -44.96
C GLY A 314 37.18 -34.05 -43.96
N SER A 315 37.51 -33.00 -43.21
CA SER A 315 38.37 -33.07 -42.04
C SER A 315 37.55 -32.59 -40.83
N ILE A 316 37.63 -33.32 -39.72
CA ILE A 316 36.93 -33.02 -38.46
C ILE A 316 37.41 -31.67 -37.89
N ASP A 317 38.71 -31.37 -37.99
CA ASP A 317 39.31 -30.17 -37.39
C ASP A 317 38.73 -28.84 -37.94
N PRO A 318 38.55 -28.64 -39.27
CA PRO A 318 37.85 -27.47 -39.80
C PRO A 318 36.40 -27.32 -39.35
N LEU A 319 35.67 -28.43 -39.18
CA LEU A 319 34.28 -28.41 -38.75
C LEU A 319 34.18 -28.03 -37.28
N LEU A 320 35.02 -28.63 -36.45
CA LEU A 320 35.13 -28.32 -35.03
C LEU A 320 35.58 -26.86 -34.82
N LYS A 321 36.60 -26.41 -35.56
CA LYS A 321 37.05 -25.00 -35.53
C LYS A 321 35.94 -24.02 -35.93
N ARG A 322 35.08 -24.38 -36.88
CA ARG A 322 33.90 -23.57 -37.24
C ARG A 322 32.84 -23.60 -36.13
N ALA A 323 32.58 -24.75 -35.52
CA ALA A 323 31.63 -24.84 -34.40
C ALA A 323 32.03 -23.90 -33.26
N PHE A 324 33.29 -23.94 -32.82
CA PHE A 324 33.80 -23.04 -31.77
C PHE A 324 33.85 -21.57 -32.20
N MET A 325 34.08 -21.28 -33.48
CA MET A 325 33.97 -19.92 -34.01
C MET A 325 32.52 -19.41 -33.99
N PHE A 326 31.52 -20.26 -34.24
CA PHE A 326 30.11 -19.90 -34.07
C PHE A 326 29.75 -19.65 -32.61
N LEU A 327 30.29 -20.43 -31.67
CA LEU A 327 30.16 -20.16 -30.22
C LEU A 327 30.72 -18.78 -29.87
N GLU A 328 31.92 -18.44 -30.36
CA GLU A 328 32.53 -17.12 -30.13
C GLU A 328 31.67 -15.96 -30.68
N TYR A 329 30.90 -16.19 -31.74
CA TYR A 329 29.99 -15.20 -32.34
C TYR A 329 28.57 -15.21 -31.75
N GLY A 330 28.28 -16.09 -30.79
CA GLY A 330 26.95 -16.23 -30.20
C GLY A 330 25.92 -16.88 -31.13
N ASN A 331 26.38 -17.64 -32.12
CA ASN A 331 25.53 -18.32 -33.08
C ASN A 331 25.31 -19.78 -32.66
N TRP A 332 24.44 -19.98 -31.68
CA TRP A 332 24.30 -21.25 -30.94
C TRP A 332 23.75 -22.37 -31.82
N ASP A 333 22.75 -22.09 -32.65
CA ASP A 333 22.12 -23.08 -33.52
C ASP A 333 23.12 -23.61 -34.57
N GLU A 334 23.92 -22.73 -35.16
CA GLU A 334 24.96 -23.10 -36.10
C GLU A 334 26.14 -23.80 -35.43
N ALA A 335 26.51 -23.39 -34.21
CA ALA A 335 27.51 -24.12 -33.44
C ALA A 335 27.07 -25.57 -33.18
N ASP A 336 25.82 -25.76 -32.72
CA ASP A 336 25.23 -27.07 -32.47
C ASP A 336 25.16 -27.92 -33.74
N ALA A 337 24.67 -27.34 -34.85
CA ALA A 337 24.58 -28.02 -36.14
C ALA A 337 25.94 -28.42 -36.72
N TYR A 338 27.01 -27.64 -36.44
CA TYR A 338 28.37 -28.01 -36.86
C TYR A 338 28.98 -29.07 -35.94
N CYS A 339 28.65 -29.08 -34.65
CA CYS A 339 28.99 -30.18 -33.76
C CYS A 339 28.31 -31.49 -34.18
N GLU A 340 27.03 -31.47 -34.58
CA GLU A 340 26.33 -32.65 -35.11
C GLU A 340 27.04 -33.22 -36.35
N LYS A 341 27.50 -32.37 -37.27
CA LYS A 341 28.28 -32.81 -38.44
C LYS A 341 29.62 -33.46 -38.08
N VAL A 342 30.20 -33.09 -36.93
CA VAL A 342 31.39 -33.76 -36.38
C VAL A 342 30.99 -35.10 -35.79
N LEU A 343 29.90 -35.16 -35.02
CA LEU A 343 29.39 -36.39 -34.40
C LEU A 343 28.89 -37.43 -35.42
N ASP A 344 28.38 -37.00 -36.57
CA ASP A 344 28.06 -37.87 -37.72
C ASP A 344 29.29 -38.61 -38.26
N GLN A 345 30.49 -38.04 -38.08
CA GLN A 345 31.76 -38.61 -38.54
C GLN A 345 32.53 -39.32 -37.42
N ASP A 346 32.47 -38.78 -36.21
CA ASP A 346 33.12 -39.30 -35.01
C ASP A 346 32.16 -39.17 -33.80
N PRO A 347 31.32 -40.19 -33.55
CA PRO A 347 30.31 -40.16 -32.49
C PRO A 347 30.87 -40.06 -31.08
N GLU A 348 32.17 -40.33 -30.88
CA GLU A 348 32.86 -40.31 -29.59
C GLU A 348 33.67 -39.01 -29.40
N ASN A 349 33.49 -37.99 -30.26
CA ASN A 349 34.27 -36.77 -30.20
C ASN A 349 33.92 -35.89 -28.99
N ALA A 350 34.75 -35.92 -27.95
CA ALA A 350 34.54 -35.16 -26.71
C ALA A 350 34.45 -33.63 -26.92
N GLN A 351 35.18 -33.08 -27.91
CA GLN A 351 35.17 -31.65 -28.20
C GLN A 351 33.88 -31.21 -28.89
N ALA A 352 33.26 -32.07 -29.69
CA ALA A 352 31.95 -31.77 -30.28
C ALA A 352 30.84 -31.74 -29.22
N TYR A 353 30.84 -32.69 -28.26
CA TYR A 353 29.93 -32.64 -27.11
C TYR A 353 30.21 -31.44 -26.19
N LEU A 354 31.47 -31.03 -26.01
CA LEU A 354 31.82 -29.78 -25.34
C LEU A 354 31.22 -28.57 -26.08
N GLY A 355 31.33 -28.53 -27.41
CA GLY A 355 30.74 -27.47 -28.22
C GLY A 355 29.21 -27.42 -28.11
N LYS A 356 28.53 -28.58 -28.10
CA LYS A 356 27.08 -28.66 -27.85
C LYS A 356 26.71 -28.21 -26.45
N LEU A 357 27.46 -28.61 -25.42
CA LEU A 357 27.28 -28.13 -24.04
C LEU A 357 27.43 -26.61 -23.96
N MET A 358 28.44 -26.04 -24.63
CA MET A 358 28.65 -24.60 -24.68
C MET A 358 27.53 -23.88 -25.44
N ALA A 359 27.00 -24.46 -26.51
CA ALA A 359 25.83 -23.90 -27.21
C ALA A 359 24.57 -23.93 -26.32
N GLU A 360 24.35 -25.04 -25.60
CA GLU A 360 23.22 -25.24 -24.67
C GLU A 360 23.29 -24.29 -23.47
N LEU A 361 24.49 -24.04 -22.95
CA LEU A 361 24.75 -23.07 -21.87
C LEU A 361 24.96 -21.64 -22.37
N GLN A 362 24.94 -21.41 -23.69
CA GLN A 362 25.20 -20.12 -24.34
C GLN A 362 26.53 -19.48 -23.92
N VAL A 363 27.59 -20.28 -23.86
CA VAL A 363 28.93 -19.87 -23.44
C VAL A 363 29.84 -19.71 -24.66
N HIS A 364 30.42 -18.51 -24.80
CA HIS A 364 31.26 -18.17 -25.94
C HIS A 364 32.62 -18.88 -25.97
N LYS A 365 33.27 -19.02 -24.80
CA LYS A 365 34.60 -19.66 -24.69
C LYS A 365 34.59 -20.71 -23.59
N GLN A 366 35.34 -21.79 -23.78
CA GLN A 366 35.42 -22.87 -22.80
C GLN A 366 35.81 -22.37 -21.40
N ALA A 367 36.72 -21.39 -21.31
CA ALA A 367 37.16 -20.84 -20.03
C ALA A 367 36.05 -20.10 -19.25
N ASP A 368 35.01 -19.65 -19.95
CA ASP A 368 33.88 -18.92 -19.38
C ASP A 368 32.84 -19.88 -18.78
N LEU A 369 32.97 -21.20 -19.01
CA LEU A 369 32.11 -22.21 -18.38
C LEU A 369 32.16 -22.11 -16.85
N LYS A 370 33.33 -21.80 -16.26
CA LYS A 370 33.48 -21.58 -14.81
C LYS A 370 32.68 -20.39 -14.27
N GLU A 371 32.26 -19.48 -15.15
CA GLU A 371 31.50 -18.28 -14.78
C GLU A 371 29.97 -18.51 -14.82
N CYS A 372 29.51 -19.67 -15.32
CA CYS A 372 28.10 -20.04 -15.34
C CYS A 372 27.46 -19.89 -13.95
N ALA A 373 26.22 -19.40 -13.89
CA ALA A 373 25.53 -19.15 -12.63
C ALA A 373 25.32 -20.43 -11.81
N GLU A 374 24.89 -21.51 -12.47
CA GLU A 374 24.63 -22.81 -11.85
C GLU A 374 25.61 -23.88 -12.38
N PRO A 375 25.92 -24.91 -11.57
CA PRO A 375 26.69 -26.05 -12.05
C PRO A 375 25.90 -26.80 -13.14
N PHE A 376 26.62 -27.27 -14.14
CA PHE A 376 26.06 -27.92 -15.33
C PHE A 376 26.35 -29.44 -15.38
N ASP A 377 26.63 -30.05 -14.24
CA ASP A 377 26.95 -31.48 -14.12
C ASP A 377 25.73 -32.40 -14.36
N ASN A 378 24.53 -31.83 -14.32
CA ASN A 378 23.28 -32.51 -14.68
C ASN A 378 22.98 -32.51 -16.20
N PHE A 379 23.75 -31.79 -17.02
CA PHE A 379 23.51 -31.73 -18.47
C PHE A 379 24.00 -32.98 -19.18
N ASN A 380 23.19 -33.50 -20.11
CA ASN A 380 23.51 -34.72 -20.85
C ASN A 380 24.80 -34.57 -21.68
N ASN A 381 24.97 -33.43 -22.35
CA ASN A 381 26.18 -33.15 -23.15
C ASN A 381 27.44 -33.07 -22.29
N TYR A 382 27.34 -32.59 -21.04
CA TYR A 382 28.46 -32.64 -20.08
C TYR A 382 28.85 -34.07 -19.74
N GLY A 383 27.87 -34.92 -19.38
CA GLY A 383 28.12 -36.32 -19.05
C GLY A 383 28.80 -37.09 -20.20
N ILE A 384 28.40 -36.82 -21.44
CA ILE A 384 28.98 -37.46 -22.63
C ILE A 384 30.36 -36.88 -22.97
N ALA A 385 30.53 -35.55 -22.91
CA ALA A 385 31.84 -34.91 -23.08
C ALA A 385 32.85 -35.44 -22.05
N LEU A 386 32.44 -35.59 -20.79
CA LEU A 386 33.28 -36.16 -19.73
C LEU A 386 33.59 -37.64 -19.98
N ARG A 387 32.66 -38.42 -20.55
CA ARG A 387 32.87 -39.84 -20.85
C ARG A 387 34.01 -40.05 -21.85
N PHE A 388 34.06 -39.24 -22.90
CA PHE A 388 35.05 -39.37 -23.98
C PHE A 388 36.27 -38.43 -23.85
N ALA A 389 36.28 -37.53 -22.86
CA ALA A 389 37.38 -36.61 -22.60
C ALA A 389 38.68 -37.32 -22.22
N ASP A 390 39.80 -36.77 -22.71
CA ASP A 390 41.14 -37.05 -22.19
C ASP A 390 41.32 -36.49 -20.76
N ASP A 391 42.41 -36.88 -20.10
CA ASP A 391 42.67 -36.48 -18.71
C ASP A 391 42.73 -34.95 -18.54
N ALA A 392 43.23 -34.23 -19.56
CA ALA A 392 43.36 -32.78 -19.54
C ALA A 392 42.00 -32.09 -19.60
N LEU A 393 41.11 -32.51 -20.51
CA LEU A 393 39.76 -31.96 -20.64
C LEU A 393 38.88 -32.36 -19.45
N ARG A 394 38.96 -33.61 -18.99
CA ARG A 394 38.23 -34.09 -17.81
C ARG A 394 38.55 -33.22 -16.58
N THR A 395 39.83 -33.00 -16.31
CA THR A 395 40.28 -32.17 -15.18
C THR A 395 39.78 -30.73 -15.29
N LYS A 396 39.75 -30.15 -16.49
CA LYS A 396 39.20 -28.80 -16.69
C LYS A 396 37.71 -28.73 -16.40
N LEU A 397 36.93 -29.66 -16.95
CA LEU A 397 35.47 -29.66 -16.84
C LEU A 397 35.02 -29.91 -15.39
N THR A 398 35.63 -30.87 -14.68
CA THR A 398 35.34 -31.06 -13.25
C THR A 398 35.78 -29.85 -12.43
N GLY A 399 36.96 -29.27 -12.75
CA GLY A 399 37.44 -28.06 -12.08
C GLY A 399 36.55 -26.83 -12.26
N TYR A 400 35.81 -26.73 -13.38
CA TYR A 400 34.82 -25.67 -13.56
C TYR A 400 33.60 -25.86 -12.65
N ILE A 401 33.10 -27.09 -12.51
CA ILE A 401 32.01 -27.40 -11.57
C ILE A 401 32.43 -27.12 -10.13
N ASP A 402 33.63 -27.57 -9.74
CA ASP A 402 34.19 -27.32 -8.40
C ASP A 402 34.27 -25.81 -8.11
N HIS A 403 34.75 -25.02 -9.08
CA HIS A 403 34.84 -23.56 -8.97
C HIS A 403 33.45 -22.90 -8.81
N ILE A 404 32.46 -23.31 -9.60
CA ILE A 404 31.10 -22.77 -9.51
C ILE A 404 30.49 -23.09 -8.14
N ASN A 405 30.63 -24.34 -7.68
CA ASN A 405 30.10 -24.77 -6.39
C ASN A 405 30.76 -24.01 -5.23
N GLU A 406 32.08 -23.85 -5.25
CA GLU A 406 32.81 -23.07 -4.23
C GLU A 406 32.40 -21.59 -4.25
N ARG A 407 32.30 -20.98 -5.44
CA ARG A 407 31.87 -19.58 -5.61
C ARG A 407 30.45 -19.38 -5.09
N ASN A 408 29.52 -20.25 -5.47
CA ASN A 408 28.11 -20.14 -5.11
C ASN A 408 27.90 -20.38 -3.61
N GLU A 409 28.61 -21.34 -3.02
CA GLU A 409 28.57 -21.58 -1.58
C GLU A 409 29.16 -20.40 -0.80
N ASN A 410 30.30 -19.85 -1.25
CA ASN A 410 30.88 -18.65 -0.64
C ASN A 410 29.93 -17.44 -0.74
N ALA A 411 29.25 -17.25 -1.88
CA ALA A 411 28.27 -16.18 -2.04
C ALA A 411 27.04 -16.38 -1.13
N ARG A 412 26.56 -17.63 -0.97
CA ARG A 412 25.48 -17.98 -0.05
C ARG A 412 25.85 -17.68 1.40
N LEU A 413 27.05 -18.09 1.83
CA LEU A 413 27.56 -17.82 3.18
C LEU A 413 27.75 -16.32 3.43
N GLU A 414 28.32 -15.57 2.48
CA GLU A 414 28.49 -14.12 2.57
C GLU A 414 27.15 -13.38 2.67
N ASN A 415 26.14 -13.80 1.89
CA ASN A 415 24.81 -13.20 1.93
C ASN A 415 24.14 -13.40 3.30
N ILE A 416 24.17 -14.63 3.84
CA ILE A 416 23.64 -14.92 5.18
C ILE A 416 24.37 -14.07 6.23
N TYR A 417 25.70 -14.01 6.14
CA TYR A 417 26.53 -13.24 7.08
C TYR A 417 26.26 -11.74 7.03
N THR A 418 26.21 -11.13 5.84
CA THR A 418 25.96 -9.68 5.66
C THR A 418 24.54 -9.29 6.04
N THR A 419 23.55 -10.16 5.75
CA THR A 419 22.17 -10.00 6.20
C THR A 419 22.08 -10.02 7.72
N ALA A 420 22.74 -10.99 8.36
CA ALA A 420 22.79 -11.09 9.82
C ALA A 420 23.47 -9.86 10.46
N LEU A 421 24.58 -9.36 9.91
CA LEU A 421 25.22 -8.13 10.36
C LEU A 421 24.32 -6.89 10.24
N THR A 422 23.60 -6.77 9.12
CA THR A 422 22.68 -5.64 8.90
C THR A 422 21.52 -5.68 9.90
N ALA A 423 20.96 -6.87 10.14
CA ALA A 423 19.92 -7.08 11.14
C ALA A 423 20.44 -6.83 12.57
N MET A 424 21.67 -7.26 12.88
CA MET A 424 22.34 -7.02 14.16
C MET A 424 22.44 -5.52 14.47
N ASN A 425 22.83 -4.71 13.49
CA ASN A 425 22.98 -3.25 13.63
C ASN A 425 21.64 -2.52 13.81
N ARG A 426 20.52 -3.17 13.49
CA ARG A 426 19.16 -2.61 13.60
C ARG A 426 18.36 -3.20 14.77
N ALA A 427 18.88 -4.21 15.45
CA ALA A 427 18.20 -4.86 16.56
C ALA A 427 18.26 -3.99 17.82
N HIS A 428 17.11 -3.85 18.49
CA HIS A 428 16.97 -3.10 19.74
C HIS A 428 16.22 -3.89 20.83
N SER A 429 15.73 -5.09 20.50
CA SER A 429 14.96 -5.95 21.41
C SER A 429 15.56 -7.35 21.55
N GLU A 430 15.19 -8.04 22.62
CA GLU A 430 15.61 -9.43 22.88
C GLU A 430 15.29 -10.36 21.71
N ASN A 431 14.07 -10.28 21.17
CA ASN A 431 13.61 -11.15 20.09
C ASN A 431 14.40 -10.92 18.79
N GLU A 432 14.69 -9.67 18.46
CA GLU A 432 15.49 -9.33 17.27
C GLU A 432 16.93 -9.85 17.41
N PHE A 433 17.58 -9.63 18.56
CA PHE A 433 18.93 -10.15 18.78
C PHE A 433 18.97 -11.69 18.78
N ASN A 434 17.95 -12.35 19.32
CA ASN A 434 17.83 -13.82 19.26
C ASN A 434 17.65 -14.33 17.83
N ALA A 435 16.86 -13.65 16.99
CA ALA A 435 16.70 -14.00 15.58
C ALA A 435 18.01 -13.85 14.79
N VAL A 436 18.77 -12.79 15.07
CA VAL A 436 20.10 -12.59 14.49
C VAL A 436 21.08 -13.67 14.95
N ALA A 437 21.08 -14.02 16.24
CA ALA A 437 21.91 -15.09 16.79
C ALA A 437 21.60 -16.45 16.13
N TYR A 438 20.33 -16.74 15.84
CA TYR A 438 19.93 -17.94 15.11
C TYR A 438 20.48 -17.94 13.68
N THR A 439 20.46 -16.78 13.01
CA THR A 439 20.99 -16.63 11.66
C THR A 439 22.51 -16.89 11.62
N PHE A 440 23.29 -16.32 12.54
CA PHE A 440 24.72 -16.64 12.66
C PHE A 440 24.99 -18.10 13.03
N ALA A 441 24.11 -18.73 13.82
CA ALA A 441 24.22 -20.14 14.18
C ALA A 441 24.13 -21.09 12.97
N SER A 442 23.52 -20.64 11.87
CA SER A 442 23.41 -21.43 10.63
C SER A 442 24.72 -21.51 9.84
N ILE A 443 25.71 -20.67 10.18
CA ILE A 443 27.01 -20.56 9.49
C ILE A 443 28.19 -20.45 10.47
N PRO A 444 28.33 -21.37 11.46
CA PRO A 444 29.22 -21.19 12.61
C PRO A 444 30.72 -21.13 12.25
N GLU A 445 31.11 -21.74 11.12
CA GLU A 445 32.50 -21.81 10.66
C GLU A 445 32.89 -20.64 9.74
N TYR A 446 31.93 -19.77 9.38
CA TYR A 446 32.15 -18.69 8.43
C TYR A 446 32.54 -17.40 9.14
N LYS A 447 33.77 -16.91 8.87
CA LYS A 447 34.36 -15.70 9.48
C LYS A 447 34.28 -15.75 11.01
N ASP A 448 33.72 -14.72 11.63
CA ASP A 448 33.52 -14.57 13.08
C ASP A 448 32.05 -14.78 13.50
N ALA A 449 31.23 -15.45 12.67
CA ALA A 449 29.81 -15.67 12.92
C ALA A 449 29.53 -16.29 14.30
N LEU A 450 30.33 -17.28 14.74
CA LEU A 450 30.19 -17.88 16.06
C LEU A 450 30.42 -16.87 17.20
N ALA A 451 31.37 -15.96 17.04
CA ALA A 451 31.62 -14.91 18.02
C ALA A 451 30.48 -13.88 18.02
N LEU A 452 30.02 -13.46 16.84
CA LEU A 452 28.90 -12.53 16.70
C LEU A 452 27.57 -13.10 17.21
N GLN A 453 27.35 -14.41 17.06
CA GLN A 453 26.23 -15.11 17.68
C GLN A 453 26.24 -14.90 19.20
N GLN A 454 27.40 -15.06 19.84
CA GLN A 454 27.54 -14.91 21.28
C GLN A 454 27.30 -13.45 21.71
N VAL A 455 27.84 -12.49 20.95
CA VAL A 455 27.57 -11.05 21.17
C VAL A 455 26.07 -10.74 21.06
N CYS A 456 25.38 -11.33 20.08
CA CYS A 456 23.92 -11.15 19.95
C CYS A 456 23.16 -11.70 21.15
N LYS A 457 23.54 -12.88 21.68
CA LYS A 457 22.91 -13.42 22.90
C LYS A 457 23.15 -12.53 24.13
N GLU A 458 24.33 -11.95 24.25
CA GLU A 458 24.64 -11.00 25.32
C GLU A 458 23.82 -9.71 25.20
N ASN A 459 23.72 -9.16 23.98
CA ASN A 459 22.89 -7.99 23.70
C ASN A 459 21.39 -8.28 23.91
N ALA A 460 20.91 -9.48 23.59
CA ALA A 460 19.54 -9.90 23.87
C ALA A 460 19.23 -9.86 25.37
N GLU A 461 20.15 -10.38 26.20
CA GLU A 461 20.01 -10.37 27.65
C GLU A 461 20.07 -8.95 28.23
N ILE A 462 20.92 -8.07 27.67
CA ILE A 462 20.96 -6.64 28.03
C ILE A 462 19.62 -5.98 27.69
N ALA A 463 19.11 -6.16 26.47
CA ALA A 463 17.85 -5.58 26.02
C ALA A 463 16.66 -6.06 26.86
N ARG A 464 16.61 -7.36 27.21
CA ARG A 464 15.61 -7.93 28.11
C ARG A 464 15.64 -7.24 29.47
N LYS A 465 16.82 -7.13 30.11
CA LYS A 465 16.97 -6.49 31.42
C LYS A 465 16.56 -5.02 31.37
N ASP A 466 16.91 -4.31 30.29
CA ASP A 466 16.54 -2.92 30.10
C ASP A 466 15.04 -2.71 29.90
N ALA A 467 14.38 -3.57 29.13
CA ALA A 467 12.93 -3.51 28.94
C ALA A 467 12.19 -3.74 30.27
N VAL A 468 12.57 -4.77 31.04
CA VAL A 468 12.00 -5.05 32.37
C VAL A 468 12.22 -3.86 33.32
N TYR A 469 13.43 -3.30 33.32
CA TYR A 469 13.75 -2.14 34.15
C TYR A 469 12.90 -0.91 33.77
N GLN A 470 12.81 -0.56 32.48
CA GLN A 470 12.02 0.60 32.04
C GLN A 470 10.53 0.44 32.36
N ALA A 471 9.97 -0.74 32.12
CA ALA A 471 8.58 -1.04 32.46
C ALA A 471 8.32 -0.87 33.97
N ALA A 472 9.22 -1.39 34.81
CA ALA A 472 9.13 -1.24 36.26
C ALA A 472 9.19 0.24 36.71
N ILE A 473 10.11 1.03 36.17
CA ILE A 473 10.22 2.47 36.49
C ILE A 473 9.01 3.27 36.00
N GLN A 474 8.48 2.99 34.80
CA GLN A 474 7.25 3.62 34.32
C GLN A 474 6.05 3.26 35.21
N ALA A 475 5.95 1.98 35.59
CA ALA A 475 4.97 1.50 36.55
C ALA A 475 5.16 2.10 37.94
N MET A 476 6.31 2.67 38.31
CA MET A 476 6.45 3.49 39.53
C MET A 476 5.98 4.94 39.34
N ARG A 477 6.13 5.53 38.14
CA ARG A 477 5.86 6.95 37.85
C ARG A 477 4.43 7.27 37.40
N GLY A 478 3.70 6.29 36.85
CA GLY A 478 2.34 6.48 36.33
C GLY A 478 1.41 7.13 37.35
N SER A 479 0.83 8.28 37.00
CA SER A 479 -0.15 9.00 37.80
C SER A 479 -1.52 8.86 37.13
N VAL A 480 -2.38 7.98 37.64
CA VAL A 480 -3.78 7.92 37.19
C VAL A 480 -4.69 7.91 38.42
N ARG A 481 -5.79 8.64 38.26
CA ARG A 481 -6.90 8.85 39.20
C ARG A 481 -7.45 7.50 39.68
N GLY A 482 -6.93 6.98 40.78
CA GLY A 482 -7.36 5.70 41.34
C GLY A 482 -6.42 5.09 42.38
N GLY A 483 -5.91 5.88 43.32
CA GLY A 483 -5.25 5.39 44.55
C GLY A 483 -3.84 4.80 44.37
N ASN A 484 -2.92 5.16 45.28
CA ASN A 484 -1.65 4.46 45.44
C ASN A 484 -1.93 3.07 46.04
N SER A 485 -2.10 2.03 45.21
CA SER A 485 -2.34 0.66 45.70
C SER A 485 -1.02 -0.06 46.00
N VAL A 486 -1.00 -0.80 47.10
CA VAL A 486 0.14 -1.64 47.53
C VAL A 486 0.46 -2.73 46.50
N GLU A 487 -0.56 -3.25 45.82
CA GLU A 487 -0.45 -4.31 44.80
C GLU A 487 0.43 -3.91 43.59
N ARG A 488 0.36 -2.64 43.20
CA ARG A 488 1.20 -2.08 42.13
C ARG A 488 2.68 -2.14 42.49
N TYR A 489 3.05 -1.72 43.70
CA TYR A 489 4.43 -1.78 44.16
C TYR A 489 4.93 -3.21 44.35
N PHE A 490 4.08 -4.16 44.73
CA PHE A 490 4.44 -5.58 44.74
C PHE A 490 4.76 -6.12 43.35
N THR A 491 3.97 -5.73 42.34
CA THR A 491 4.21 -6.12 40.95
C THR A 491 5.55 -5.58 40.44
N VAL A 492 5.85 -4.31 40.75
CA VAL A 492 7.14 -3.68 40.42
C VAL A 492 8.31 -4.39 41.11
N ILE A 493 8.20 -4.69 42.40
CA ILE A 493 9.24 -5.43 43.15
C ILE A 493 9.51 -6.77 42.48
N ARG A 494 8.46 -7.54 42.16
CA ARG A 494 8.60 -8.85 41.51
C ARG A 494 9.32 -8.75 40.17
N GLN A 495 9.05 -7.70 39.38
CA GLN A 495 9.74 -7.47 38.11
C GLN A 495 11.22 -7.14 38.32
N LEU A 496 11.53 -6.20 39.23
CA LEU A 496 12.91 -5.80 39.51
C LEU A 496 13.75 -6.93 40.13
N GLU A 497 13.14 -7.82 40.91
CA GLU A 497 13.82 -9.00 41.48
C GLU A 497 14.34 -9.94 40.39
N THR A 498 13.70 -10.01 39.21
CA THR A 498 14.18 -10.82 38.07
C THR A 498 15.45 -10.27 37.41
N ILE A 499 15.85 -9.05 37.76
CA ILE A 499 17.01 -8.33 37.21
C ILE A 499 17.93 -7.78 38.31
N SER A 500 18.04 -8.47 39.45
CA SER A 500 18.88 -8.02 40.57
C SER A 500 20.34 -7.75 40.13
N GLY A 501 20.93 -6.68 40.67
CA GLY A 501 22.24 -6.16 40.27
C GLY A 501 22.28 -5.40 38.94
N TRP A 502 21.14 -5.25 38.24
CA TRP A 502 21.04 -4.45 37.01
C TRP A 502 20.68 -2.99 37.33
N LYS A 503 21.54 -2.05 36.93
CA LYS A 503 21.39 -0.61 37.21
C LYS A 503 21.16 -0.38 38.72
N ASP A 504 20.14 0.38 39.11
CA ASP A 504 19.73 0.64 40.49
C ASP A 504 18.48 -0.17 40.88
N ALA A 505 18.19 -1.31 40.22
CA ALA A 505 16.99 -2.11 40.47
C ALA A 505 16.82 -2.49 41.96
N ASP A 506 17.90 -2.88 42.64
CA ASP A 506 17.87 -3.24 44.07
C ASP A 506 17.54 -2.03 44.97
N GLU A 507 17.99 -0.82 44.58
CA GLU A 507 17.64 0.43 45.27
C GLU A 507 16.16 0.78 45.07
N GLN A 508 15.65 0.64 43.84
CA GLN A 508 14.25 0.90 43.51
C GLN A 508 13.28 -0.09 44.19
N ILE A 509 13.69 -1.34 44.40
CA ILE A 509 12.97 -2.30 45.25
C ILE A 509 12.81 -1.76 46.68
N ASN A 510 13.88 -1.21 47.25
CA ASN A 510 13.84 -0.63 48.60
C ASN A 510 12.94 0.61 48.67
N VAL A 511 12.95 1.46 47.63
CA VAL A 511 12.04 2.60 47.50
C VAL A 511 10.58 2.12 47.46
N CYS A 512 10.27 1.08 46.69
CA CYS A 512 8.92 0.50 46.64
C CYS A 512 8.48 -0.04 48.00
N ARG A 513 9.35 -0.78 48.71
CA ARG A 513 9.08 -1.31 50.05
C ARG A 513 8.79 -0.20 51.05
N ALA A 514 9.58 0.86 51.06
CA ALA A 514 9.35 2.02 51.92
C ALA A 514 8.00 2.69 51.64
N ARG A 515 7.62 2.82 50.36
CA ARG A 515 6.35 3.43 49.96
C ARG A 515 5.13 2.58 50.35
N ILE A 516 5.24 1.25 50.26
CA ILE A 516 4.22 0.32 50.75
C ILE A 516 3.98 0.52 52.25
N GLU A 517 5.05 0.62 53.05
CA GLU A 517 4.94 0.81 54.49
C GLU A 517 4.32 2.18 54.84
N GLU A 518 4.65 3.24 54.09
CA GLU A 518 4.01 4.55 54.24
C GLU A 518 2.50 4.51 53.94
N ILE A 519 2.09 3.81 52.88
CA ILE A 519 0.67 3.65 52.52
C ILE A 519 -0.09 2.89 53.62
N LYS A 520 0.43 1.75 54.07
CA LYS A 520 -0.18 0.96 55.16
C LYS A 520 -0.27 1.75 56.46
N ALA A 521 0.77 2.52 56.80
CA ALA A 521 0.78 3.36 58.00
C ALA A 521 -0.29 4.47 57.92
N LYS A 522 -0.51 5.04 56.73
CA LYS A 522 -1.55 6.05 56.49
C LYS A 522 -2.96 5.44 56.58
N GLU A 523 -3.19 4.28 55.96
CA GLU A 523 -4.47 3.55 56.05
C GLU A 523 -4.81 3.17 57.50
N GLU A 524 -3.82 2.73 58.27
CA GLU A 524 -3.96 2.45 59.70
C GLU A 524 -4.30 3.71 60.51
N ALA A 525 -3.60 4.82 60.24
CA ALA A 525 -3.87 6.11 60.89
C ALA A 525 -5.26 6.65 60.56
N ASP A 526 -5.69 6.53 59.30
CA ASP A 526 -7.03 6.91 58.84
C ASP A 526 -8.11 6.01 59.46
N ARG A 527 -7.85 4.70 59.60
CA ARG A 527 -8.74 3.76 60.32
C ARG A 527 -8.88 4.16 61.79
N ILE A 528 -7.77 4.44 62.48
CA ILE A 528 -7.78 4.90 63.88
C ILE A 528 -8.48 6.27 64.00
N ALA A 529 -8.30 7.18 63.03
CA ALA A 529 -8.96 8.48 63.00
C ALA A 529 -10.47 8.37 62.72
N ALA A 530 -10.89 7.45 61.85
CA ALA A 530 -12.28 7.11 61.57
C ALA A 530 -12.95 6.48 62.78
N GLU A 531 -12.28 5.56 63.49
CA GLU A 531 -12.76 4.99 64.75
C GLU A 531 -12.87 6.05 65.86
N ARG A 532 -11.91 6.98 65.96
CA ARG A 532 -11.98 8.13 66.88
C ARG A 532 -13.11 9.09 66.51
N ARG A 533 -13.35 9.34 65.21
CA ARG A 533 -14.51 10.11 64.70
C ARG A 533 -15.84 9.41 65.01
N ALA A 534 -15.92 8.08 64.84
CA ALA A 534 -17.10 7.29 65.18
C ALA A 534 -17.39 7.29 66.69
N LYS A 535 -16.35 7.17 67.54
CA LYS A 535 -16.46 7.30 69.01
C LYS A 535 -16.80 8.73 69.45
N ARG A 536 -16.29 9.77 68.77
CA ARG A 536 -16.64 11.19 69.02
C ARG A 536 -18.07 11.49 68.60
N ASN A 537 -18.53 10.96 67.47
CA ASN A 537 -19.89 11.10 66.97
C ASN A 537 -20.91 10.36 67.85
N LYS A 538 -20.55 9.22 68.46
CA LYS A 538 -21.35 8.57 69.52
C LYS A 538 -21.54 9.42 70.79
N ARG A 539 -20.62 10.35 71.10
CA ARG A 539 -20.73 11.28 72.25
C ARG A 539 -21.46 12.58 71.90
N ILE A 540 -21.47 12.98 70.63
CA ILE A 540 -22.15 14.20 70.14
C ILE A 540 -23.64 13.92 69.85
N LEU A 541 -24.04 12.67 69.63
CA LEU A 541 -25.43 12.24 69.37
C LEU A 541 -26.33 12.15 70.62
N ALA A 542 -26.01 12.86 71.70
CA ALA A 542 -26.76 12.81 72.97
C ALA A 542 -27.55 14.09 73.30
N TRP A 543 -27.51 15.16 72.48
CA TRP A 543 -28.17 16.44 72.83
C TRP A 543 -28.92 17.20 71.69
N THR A 544 -29.09 16.66 70.48
CA THR A 544 -29.82 17.37 69.38
C THR A 544 -30.67 16.45 68.47
N GLY A 545 -31.41 15.50 69.05
CA GLY A 545 -32.04 14.38 68.33
C GLY A 545 -33.35 14.65 67.56
N SER A 546 -34.03 15.79 67.71
CA SER A 546 -35.42 15.90 67.21
C SER A 546 -35.64 16.78 65.98
N LEU A 547 -34.70 17.68 65.60
CA LEU A 547 -34.88 18.60 64.47
C LEU A 547 -34.13 18.19 63.19
N VAL A 548 -32.97 17.54 63.31
CA VAL A 548 -32.18 17.07 62.15
C VAL A 548 -32.82 15.84 61.49
N ALA A 549 -33.49 14.98 62.28
CA ALA A 549 -34.20 13.82 61.76
C ALA A 549 -35.42 14.21 60.91
N ILE A 550 -36.12 15.30 61.27
CA ILE A 550 -37.29 15.80 60.51
C ILE A 550 -36.83 16.42 59.19
N ALA A 551 -35.75 17.21 59.18
CA ALA A 551 -35.21 17.78 57.94
C ALA A 551 -34.66 16.71 56.98
N ALA A 552 -33.99 15.68 57.52
CA ALA A 552 -33.53 14.54 56.72
C ALA A 552 -34.71 13.69 56.19
N ALA A 553 -35.75 13.46 57.01
CA ALA A 553 -36.96 12.74 56.58
C ALA A 553 -37.75 13.53 55.52
N ILE A 554 -37.84 14.86 55.63
CA ILE A 554 -38.47 15.73 54.62
C ILE A 554 -37.64 15.75 53.34
N ALA A 555 -36.31 15.82 53.42
CA ALA A 555 -35.45 15.77 52.23
C ALA A 555 -35.55 14.42 51.51
N VAL A 556 -35.58 13.31 52.26
CA VAL A 556 -35.81 11.98 51.70
C VAL A 556 -37.20 11.91 51.06
N LEU A 557 -38.27 12.36 51.73
CA LEU A 557 -39.63 12.38 51.19
C LEU A 557 -39.75 13.27 49.92
N LEU A 558 -39.04 14.41 49.88
CA LEU A 558 -39.00 15.28 48.72
C LEU A 558 -38.32 14.59 47.53
N ILE A 559 -37.19 13.92 47.76
CA ILE A 559 -36.41 13.24 46.71
C ILE A 559 -37.06 11.95 46.23
N THR A 560 -37.64 11.13 47.12
CA THR A 560 -38.14 9.80 46.76
C THR A 560 -39.63 9.76 46.42
N VAL A 561 -40.41 10.78 46.81
CA VAL A 561 -41.87 10.79 46.59
C VAL A 561 -42.32 12.03 45.82
N ILE A 562 -42.00 13.24 46.30
CA ILE A 562 -42.62 14.47 45.76
C ILE A 562 -42.05 14.83 44.37
N PHE A 563 -40.73 14.87 44.20
CA PHE A 563 -40.14 15.18 42.89
C PHE A 563 -40.48 14.13 41.82
N PRO A 564 -40.38 12.81 42.10
CA PRO A 564 -40.84 11.79 41.16
C PRO A 564 -42.34 11.90 40.83
N MET A 565 -43.20 12.18 41.82
CA MET A 565 -44.63 12.38 41.58
C MET A 565 -44.94 13.56 40.66
N ILE A 566 -44.24 14.69 40.83
CA ILE A 566 -44.40 15.86 39.95
C ILE A 566 -43.97 15.51 38.52
N LYS A 567 -42.79 14.89 38.35
CA LYS A 567 -42.32 14.45 37.03
C LYS A 567 -43.29 13.46 36.37
N TYR A 568 -43.80 12.50 37.14
CA TYR A 568 -44.75 11.50 36.66
C TYR A 568 -46.06 12.15 36.20
N ASN A 569 -46.62 13.07 36.99
CA ASN A 569 -47.85 13.78 36.61
C ASN A 569 -47.64 14.68 35.38
N ASN A 570 -46.47 15.31 35.26
CA ASN A 570 -46.12 16.10 34.07
C ASN A 570 -46.00 15.20 32.84
N ALA A 571 -45.39 14.02 32.97
CA ALA A 571 -45.29 13.05 31.88
C ALA A 571 -46.69 12.62 31.38
N LEU A 572 -47.62 12.30 32.29
CA LEU A 572 -48.99 11.98 31.92
C LEU A 572 -49.71 13.13 31.21
N ALA A 573 -49.53 14.37 31.69
CA ALA A 573 -50.12 15.54 31.04
C ALA A 573 -49.55 15.78 29.61
N LEU A 574 -48.27 15.46 29.39
CA LEU A 574 -47.65 15.51 28.07
C LEU A 574 -48.15 14.40 27.14
N ILE A 575 -48.41 13.20 27.67
CA ILE A 575 -49.07 12.11 26.91
C ILE A 575 -50.46 12.54 26.44
N GLU A 576 -51.26 13.17 27.31
CA GLU A 576 -52.58 13.72 26.95
C GLU A 576 -52.48 14.84 25.90
N ALA A 577 -51.36 15.56 25.86
CA ALA A 577 -51.08 16.61 24.89
C ALA A 577 -50.39 16.09 23.60
N GLU A 578 -50.25 14.77 23.44
CA GLU A 578 -49.57 14.10 22.32
C GLU A 578 -48.07 14.50 22.15
N ASP A 579 -47.45 15.06 23.18
CA ASP A 579 -46.02 15.39 23.21
C ASP A 579 -45.22 14.20 23.77
N TYR A 580 -45.14 13.15 22.94
CA TYR A 580 -44.59 11.86 23.35
C TYR A 580 -43.10 11.90 23.66
N ASP A 581 -42.29 12.65 22.89
CA ASP A 581 -40.85 12.71 23.09
C ASP A 581 -40.50 13.23 24.49
N ASN A 582 -41.14 14.34 24.90
CA ASN A 582 -40.92 14.91 26.22
C ASN A 582 -41.55 14.06 27.33
N ALA A 583 -42.71 13.43 27.07
CA ALA A 583 -43.35 12.56 28.03
C ALA A 583 -42.49 11.34 28.39
N TYR A 584 -42.03 10.60 27.37
CA TYR A 584 -41.28 9.36 27.60
C TYR A 584 -39.86 9.63 28.09
N ALA A 585 -39.24 10.76 27.76
CA ALA A 585 -38.00 11.20 28.41
C ALA A 585 -38.17 11.35 29.94
N LEU A 586 -39.26 11.97 30.39
CA LEU A 586 -39.56 12.07 31.82
C LEU A 586 -39.87 10.72 32.47
N LEU A 587 -40.53 9.80 31.76
CA LEU A 587 -40.79 8.45 32.26
C LEU A 587 -39.52 7.61 32.36
N THR A 588 -38.58 7.73 31.42
CA THR A 588 -37.28 7.04 31.48
C THR A 588 -36.49 7.47 32.70
N GLU A 589 -36.45 8.78 33.01
CA GLU A 589 -35.79 9.28 34.23
C GLU A 589 -36.41 8.77 35.55
N LEU A 590 -37.67 8.31 35.49
CA LEU A 590 -38.41 7.80 36.65
C LEU A 590 -38.15 6.32 36.93
N GLY A 591 -37.58 5.57 35.97
CA GLY A 591 -37.32 4.14 36.10
C GLY A 591 -38.58 3.35 36.51
N GLU A 592 -38.49 2.61 37.62
CA GLU A 592 -39.59 1.77 38.14
C GLU A 592 -40.63 2.55 38.98
N TYR A 593 -40.61 3.88 39.01
CA TYR A 593 -41.59 4.63 39.78
C TYR A 593 -43.01 4.47 39.19
N LYS A 594 -43.94 3.94 40.01
CA LYS A 594 -45.32 3.58 39.61
C LYS A 594 -45.33 2.63 38.40
N ASP A 595 -46.06 2.96 37.35
CA ASP A 595 -46.23 2.21 36.11
C ASP A 595 -45.45 2.85 34.94
N SER A 596 -44.43 3.67 35.22
CA SER A 596 -43.63 4.36 34.18
C SER A 596 -43.03 3.36 33.18
N ALA A 597 -42.41 2.28 33.66
CA ALA A 597 -41.89 1.20 32.81
C ALA A 597 -43.00 0.50 31.98
N GLN A 598 -44.20 0.34 32.54
CA GLN A 598 -45.35 -0.24 31.84
C GLN A 598 -45.83 0.66 30.69
N LEU A 599 -45.88 1.98 30.91
CA LEU A 599 -46.27 2.97 29.90
C LEU A 599 -45.25 3.06 28.76
N ILE A 600 -43.95 3.06 29.08
CA ILE A 600 -42.87 3.01 28.09
C ILE A 600 -43.00 1.73 27.24
N TYR A 601 -43.24 0.60 27.88
CA TYR A 601 -43.40 -0.68 27.20
C TYR A 601 -44.62 -0.71 26.27
N GLU A 602 -45.77 -0.22 26.71
CA GLU A 602 -46.98 -0.12 25.85
C GLU A 602 -46.75 0.80 24.65
N ARG A 603 -46.02 1.91 24.83
CA ARG A 603 -45.63 2.78 23.73
C ARG A 603 -44.73 2.07 22.75
N ALA A 604 -43.70 1.37 23.23
CA ALA A 604 -42.79 0.61 22.39
C ALA A 604 -43.55 -0.40 21.53
N LEU A 605 -44.51 -1.14 22.10
CA LEU A 605 -45.37 -2.05 21.34
C LEU A 605 -46.20 -1.32 20.27
N SER A 606 -46.80 -0.17 20.61
CA SER A 606 -47.55 0.62 19.62
C SER A 606 -46.68 1.13 18.45
N LEU A 607 -45.40 1.43 18.73
CA LEU A 607 -44.43 1.86 17.71
C LEU A 607 -44.01 0.69 16.83
N ILE A 608 -43.88 -0.53 17.38
CA ILE A 608 -43.66 -1.75 16.59
C ILE A 608 -44.84 -1.98 15.64
N GLU A 609 -46.08 -1.89 16.12
CA GLU A 609 -47.28 -2.04 15.28
C GLU A 609 -47.37 -0.98 14.17
N ALA A 610 -46.80 0.20 14.42
CA ALA A 610 -46.71 1.30 13.44
C ALA A 610 -45.47 1.21 12.52
N GLU A 611 -44.65 0.14 12.63
CA GLU A 611 -43.38 -0.04 11.90
C GLU A 611 -42.34 1.06 12.18
N GLU A 612 -42.48 1.80 13.29
CA GLU A 612 -41.54 2.82 13.77
C GLU A 612 -40.42 2.19 14.61
N PHE A 613 -39.67 1.28 13.98
CA PHE A 613 -38.69 0.43 14.66
C PHE A 613 -37.59 1.18 15.41
N ALA A 614 -37.11 2.32 14.90
CA ALA A 614 -36.07 3.10 15.57
C ALA A 614 -36.52 3.66 16.93
N ASN A 615 -37.74 4.19 16.98
CA ASN A 615 -38.33 4.75 18.20
C ASN A 615 -38.66 3.62 19.20
N ALA A 616 -39.20 2.51 18.70
CA ALA A 616 -39.46 1.32 19.53
C ALA A 616 -38.16 0.76 20.13
N TYR A 617 -37.10 0.63 19.32
CA TYR A 617 -35.80 0.12 19.75
C TYR A 617 -35.20 0.96 20.88
N ALA A 618 -35.26 2.30 20.75
CA ALA A 618 -34.76 3.20 21.80
C ALA A 618 -35.48 3.01 23.13
N LEU A 619 -36.82 2.93 23.12
CA LEU A 619 -37.62 2.73 24.32
C LEU A 619 -37.40 1.35 24.96
N LEU A 620 -37.30 0.28 24.16
CA LEU A 620 -37.03 -1.07 24.67
C LEU A 620 -35.62 -1.22 25.23
N THR A 621 -34.64 -0.52 24.66
CA THR A 621 -33.27 -0.50 25.18
C THR A 621 -33.22 0.07 26.60
N GLU A 622 -33.92 1.17 26.86
CA GLU A 622 -34.01 1.78 28.20
C GLU A 622 -34.72 0.88 29.21
N LEU A 623 -35.63 0.02 28.75
CA LEU A 623 -36.36 -0.92 29.60
C LEU A 623 -35.53 -2.11 30.09
N GLY A 624 -34.39 -2.40 29.45
CA GLY A 624 -33.50 -3.49 29.86
C GLY A 624 -34.22 -4.84 29.94
N GLU A 625 -34.20 -5.48 31.12
CA GLU A 625 -34.83 -6.80 31.38
C GLU A 625 -36.33 -6.72 31.72
N TYR A 626 -36.97 -5.56 31.55
CA TYR A 626 -38.40 -5.43 31.84
C TYR A 626 -39.24 -6.25 30.84
N LYS A 627 -39.99 -7.24 31.35
CA LYS A 627 -40.82 -8.18 30.56
C LYS A 627 -40.00 -8.87 29.45
N ASP A 628 -40.53 -8.94 28.24
CA ASP A 628 -39.93 -9.52 27.04
C ASP A 628 -39.26 -8.45 26.17
N SER A 629 -38.84 -7.30 26.74
CA SER A 629 -38.24 -6.21 25.96
C SER A 629 -37.01 -6.64 25.16
N GLN A 630 -36.17 -7.51 25.72
CA GLN A 630 -35.01 -8.09 25.00
C GLN A 630 -35.43 -8.98 23.83
N ALA A 631 -36.51 -9.76 23.98
CA ALA A 631 -37.05 -10.56 22.88
C ALA A 631 -37.63 -9.66 21.77
N LYS A 632 -38.33 -8.59 22.15
CA LYS A 632 -38.86 -7.59 21.19
C LYS A 632 -37.75 -6.84 20.46
N LEU A 633 -36.63 -6.52 21.13
CA LEU A 633 -35.45 -5.94 20.48
C LEU A 633 -34.87 -6.90 19.42
N ALA A 634 -34.71 -8.17 19.76
CA ALA A 634 -34.26 -9.19 18.82
C ALA A 634 -35.23 -9.34 17.64
N GLU A 635 -36.55 -9.38 17.87
CA GLU A 635 -37.57 -9.43 16.80
C GLU A 635 -37.48 -8.22 15.85
N ILE A 636 -37.28 -7.00 16.37
CA ILE A 636 -37.08 -5.80 15.55
C ILE A 636 -35.84 -5.94 14.67
N GLN A 637 -34.71 -6.35 15.25
CA GLN A 637 -33.47 -6.53 14.49
C GLN A 637 -33.64 -7.59 13.39
N ILE A 638 -34.28 -8.71 13.70
CA ILE A 638 -34.55 -9.79 12.74
C ILE A 638 -35.49 -9.31 11.62
N THR A 639 -36.48 -8.47 11.93
CA THR A 639 -37.35 -7.84 10.93
C THR A 639 -36.56 -6.96 9.98
N LEU A 640 -35.66 -6.12 10.50
CA LEU A 640 -34.78 -5.27 9.70
C LEU A 640 -33.83 -6.11 8.83
N ILE A 641 -33.26 -7.19 9.37
CA ILE A 641 -32.38 -8.11 8.65
C ILE A 641 -33.14 -8.85 7.53
N ALA A 642 -34.37 -9.28 7.77
CA ALA A 642 -35.21 -9.92 6.77
C ALA A 642 -35.49 -8.99 5.57
N GLY A 643 -35.63 -7.68 5.84
CA GLY A 643 -35.81 -6.63 4.83
C GLY A 643 -34.53 -6.18 4.12
N ALA A 644 -33.34 -6.51 4.64
CA ALA A 644 -32.06 -6.11 4.04
C ALA A 644 -31.74 -6.88 2.75
N GLU A 645 -31.05 -6.23 1.81
CA GLU A 645 -30.62 -6.80 0.54
C GLU A 645 -29.16 -7.28 0.58
N VAL A 646 -28.78 -8.13 -0.38
CA VAL A 646 -27.38 -8.58 -0.50
C VAL A 646 -26.46 -7.38 -0.76
N GLY A 647 -25.42 -7.26 0.07
CA GLY A 647 -24.49 -6.13 0.08
C GLY A 647 -24.79 -5.08 1.15
N ASP A 648 -25.98 -5.09 1.75
CA ASP A 648 -26.33 -4.19 2.86
C ASP A 648 -25.53 -4.52 4.13
N THR A 649 -25.46 -3.53 5.01
CA THR A 649 -24.89 -3.69 6.36
C THR A 649 -26.02 -3.68 7.39
N VAL A 650 -26.02 -4.68 8.27
CA VAL A 650 -27.00 -4.86 9.35
C VAL A 650 -26.30 -4.97 10.70
N TYR A 651 -27.04 -4.75 11.79
CA TYR A 651 -26.53 -4.86 13.17
C TYR A 651 -27.19 -6.04 13.88
N PHE A 652 -26.38 -6.87 14.55
CA PHE A 652 -26.86 -8.02 15.32
C PHE A 652 -25.80 -8.47 16.33
N GLY A 653 -26.14 -8.61 17.61
CA GLY A 653 -25.16 -8.86 18.66
C GLY A 653 -24.20 -7.70 18.94
N ALA A 654 -23.39 -7.85 19.99
CA ALA A 654 -22.43 -6.85 20.45
C ALA A 654 -21.11 -7.48 20.90
N TYR A 655 -19.98 -6.92 20.50
CA TYR A 655 -18.63 -7.38 20.88
C TYR A 655 -17.71 -6.18 21.12
N GLU A 656 -16.65 -6.38 21.88
CA GLU A 656 -15.62 -5.36 22.13
C GLU A 656 -14.85 -5.06 20.83
N GLN A 657 -14.83 -3.80 20.40
CA GLN A 657 -14.25 -3.37 19.13
C GLN A 657 -13.35 -2.13 19.26
N ASP A 658 -13.56 -1.27 20.26
CA ASP A 658 -12.79 -0.03 20.44
C ASP A 658 -11.63 -0.14 21.44
N ASN A 659 -11.53 -1.27 22.14
CA ASN A 659 -10.55 -1.59 23.18
C ASN A 659 -10.73 -0.78 24.48
N ASP A 660 -11.93 -0.23 24.73
CA ASP A 660 -12.33 0.43 25.97
C ASP A 660 -13.37 -0.41 26.74
N THR A 661 -12.89 -1.47 27.39
CA THR A 661 -13.73 -2.37 28.21
C THR A 661 -14.53 -1.70 29.35
N GLY A 662 -14.35 -0.40 29.60
CA GLY A 662 -15.12 0.37 30.57
C GLY A 662 -16.45 0.92 30.05
N ASN A 663 -16.69 0.95 28.74
CA ASN A 663 -17.86 1.57 28.13
C ASN A 663 -18.97 0.58 27.69
N GLY A 664 -18.67 -0.72 27.66
CA GLY A 664 -19.61 -1.77 27.24
C GLY A 664 -19.04 -2.58 26.09
N LYS A 665 -19.93 -3.19 25.29
CA LYS A 665 -19.58 -3.83 24.02
C LYS A 665 -20.28 -3.06 22.91
N GLU A 666 -19.67 -2.95 21.74
CA GLU A 666 -20.25 -2.23 20.60
C GLU A 666 -21.08 -3.18 19.73
N GLY A 667 -22.17 -2.66 19.14
CA GLY A 667 -22.95 -3.39 18.15
C GLY A 667 -22.08 -3.85 16.97
N ILE A 668 -22.25 -5.11 16.55
CA ILE A 668 -21.44 -5.68 15.47
C ILE A 668 -22.09 -5.36 14.13
N GLU A 669 -21.29 -4.82 13.21
CA GLU A 669 -21.69 -4.62 11.81
C GLU A 669 -21.46 -5.88 10.98
N TRP A 670 -22.51 -6.32 10.29
CA TRP A 670 -22.52 -7.50 9.46
C TRP A 670 -22.87 -7.17 8.02
N GLN A 671 -22.11 -7.69 7.07
CA GLN A 671 -22.41 -7.59 5.65
C GLN A 671 -23.28 -8.77 5.21
N VAL A 672 -24.40 -8.49 4.52
CA VAL A 672 -25.29 -9.51 3.96
C VAL A 672 -24.67 -10.11 2.69
N LEU A 673 -24.40 -11.42 2.69
CA LEU A 673 -23.77 -12.13 1.57
C LEU A 673 -24.76 -12.89 0.70
N ALA A 674 -25.82 -13.46 1.29
CA ALA A 674 -26.82 -14.24 0.58
C ALA A 674 -28.14 -14.30 1.34
N LYS A 675 -29.24 -14.56 0.61
CA LYS A 675 -30.57 -14.84 1.17
C LYS A 675 -31.07 -16.16 0.56
N GLU A 676 -31.35 -17.15 1.40
CA GLU A 676 -31.77 -18.49 0.97
C GLU A 676 -32.73 -19.13 1.97
N ASN A 677 -33.90 -19.55 1.49
CA ASN A 677 -34.88 -20.32 2.27
C ASN A 677 -35.15 -19.71 3.66
N ASP A 678 -35.57 -18.44 3.68
CA ASP A 678 -35.84 -17.68 4.90
C ASP A 678 -34.64 -17.58 5.86
N ARG A 679 -33.42 -17.63 5.30
CA ARG A 679 -32.19 -17.37 6.03
C ARG A 679 -31.32 -16.35 5.33
N VAL A 680 -30.58 -15.59 6.12
CA VAL A 680 -29.67 -14.54 5.65
C VAL A 680 -28.25 -14.91 6.07
N LEU A 681 -27.35 -15.11 5.11
CA LEU A 681 -25.93 -15.33 5.37
C LEU A 681 -25.25 -13.99 5.60
N VAL A 682 -24.55 -13.87 6.71
CA VAL A 682 -23.80 -12.66 7.06
C VAL A 682 -22.35 -12.96 7.41
N ILE A 683 -21.48 -11.97 7.23
CA ILE A 683 -20.08 -11.97 7.68
C ILE A 683 -19.76 -10.65 8.36
N SER A 684 -18.93 -10.67 9.41
CA SER A 684 -18.55 -9.44 10.10
C SER A 684 -17.85 -8.48 9.14
N ARG A 685 -18.22 -7.20 9.18
CA ARG A 685 -17.60 -6.16 8.33
C ARG A 685 -16.12 -6.02 8.62
N TYR A 686 -15.75 -6.12 9.89
CA TYR A 686 -14.39 -6.01 10.41
C TYR A 686 -13.85 -7.36 10.90
N GLY A 687 -12.52 -7.48 10.97
CA GLY A 687 -11.87 -8.52 11.78
C GLY A 687 -12.05 -8.18 13.26
N LEU A 688 -12.90 -8.93 13.96
CA LEU A 688 -13.40 -8.56 15.29
C LEU A 688 -12.38 -8.80 16.42
N ASP A 689 -11.53 -9.82 16.26
CA ASP A 689 -10.54 -10.26 17.26
C ASP A 689 -9.31 -10.82 16.54
N CYS A 690 -8.18 -11.00 17.22
CA CYS A 690 -6.99 -11.70 16.73
C CYS A 690 -6.82 -13.00 17.52
N LYS A 691 -6.87 -14.15 16.82
CA LYS A 691 -6.80 -15.48 17.46
C LYS A 691 -5.98 -16.43 16.62
N GLN A 692 -5.20 -17.28 17.29
CA GLN A 692 -4.57 -18.43 16.65
C GLN A 692 -5.65 -19.39 16.14
N TYR A 693 -5.42 -19.98 14.97
CA TYR A 693 -6.29 -21.03 14.45
C TYR A 693 -6.26 -22.27 15.37
N HIS A 694 -5.06 -22.62 15.86
CA HIS A 694 -4.82 -23.64 16.87
C HIS A 694 -3.50 -23.33 17.60
N PRO A 695 -3.42 -23.45 18.94
CA PRO A 695 -2.27 -22.96 19.72
C PRO A 695 -0.95 -23.71 19.48
N GLU A 696 -1.01 -24.96 19.01
CA GLU A 696 0.17 -25.79 18.75
C GLU A 696 0.43 -25.93 17.24
N LEU A 697 1.72 -25.97 16.85
CA LEU A 697 2.12 -26.28 15.48
C LEU A 697 1.94 -27.78 15.20
N THR A 698 0.69 -28.17 14.95
CA THR A 698 0.30 -29.57 14.71
C THR A 698 -0.67 -29.67 13.54
N GLY A 699 -0.80 -30.88 12.99
CA GLY A 699 -1.80 -31.18 11.97
C GLY A 699 -3.20 -31.07 12.54
N VAL A 700 -3.98 -30.08 12.09
CA VAL A 700 -5.32 -29.78 12.57
C VAL A 700 -6.28 -29.53 11.41
N THR A 701 -7.51 -30.00 11.52
CA THR A 701 -8.59 -29.72 10.55
C THR A 701 -9.55 -28.72 11.15
N TRP A 702 -10.50 -28.17 10.38
CA TRP A 702 -11.54 -27.29 10.92
C TRP A 702 -12.27 -27.94 12.11
N GLU A 703 -12.67 -29.21 11.96
CA GLU A 703 -13.37 -30.03 12.95
C GLU A 703 -12.70 -30.01 14.34
N THR A 704 -11.37 -30.07 14.36
CA THR A 704 -10.55 -30.17 15.58
C THR A 704 -9.82 -28.88 15.94
N SER A 705 -10.12 -27.76 15.27
CA SER A 705 -9.43 -26.49 15.49
C SER A 705 -9.91 -25.80 16.76
N ALA A 706 -9.00 -25.07 17.42
CA ALA A 706 -9.34 -24.35 18.65
C ALA A 706 -10.21 -23.12 18.34
N ILE A 707 -9.98 -22.50 17.19
CA ILE A 707 -10.77 -21.35 16.73
C ILE A 707 -12.24 -21.70 16.47
N ARG A 708 -12.54 -22.91 15.94
CA ARG A 708 -13.92 -23.39 15.78
C ARG A 708 -14.64 -23.52 17.12
N GLN A 709 -13.96 -24.09 18.12
CA GLN A 709 -14.51 -24.21 19.46
C GLN A 709 -14.76 -22.82 20.07
N TRP A 710 -13.78 -21.92 19.98
CA TRP A 710 -13.93 -20.55 20.46
C TRP A 710 -15.12 -19.82 19.79
N LEU A 711 -15.30 -19.98 18.48
CA LEU A 711 -16.42 -19.37 17.75
C LEU A 711 -17.79 -19.84 18.25
N ASN A 712 -17.97 -21.14 18.44
CA ASN A 712 -19.26 -21.74 18.80
C ASN A 712 -19.53 -21.78 20.31
N GLU A 713 -18.54 -21.49 21.15
CA GLU A 713 -18.68 -21.44 22.60
C GLU A 713 -18.47 -20.02 23.13
N THR A 714 -17.21 -19.56 23.18
CA THR A 714 -16.86 -18.30 23.83
C THR A 714 -17.42 -17.09 23.08
N PHE A 715 -17.18 -17.01 21.77
CA PHE A 715 -17.66 -15.91 20.95
C PHE A 715 -19.19 -15.88 20.91
N MET A 716 -19.84 -17.02 20.62
CA MET A 716 -21.32 -17.13 20.60
C MET A 716 -21.98 -16.57 21.87
N ASN A 717 -21.52 -17.00 23.05
CA ASN A 717 -22.07 -16.57 24.34
C ASN A 717 -21.67 -15.15 24.74
N THR A 718 -20.60 -14.61 24.14
CA THR A 718 -20.14 -13.25 24.41
C THR A 718 -20.83 -12.25 23.49
N ALA A 719 -21.03 -12.61 22.23
CA ALA A 719 -21.50 -11.72 21.18
C ALA A 719 -23.02 -11.63 21.12
N PHE A 720 -23.74 -12.70 21.47
CA PHE A 720 -25.19 -12.78 21.28
C PHE A 720 -25.93 -13.12 22.59
N SER A 721 -27.03 -12.41 22.85
CA SER A 721 -27.93 -12.69 23.97
C SER A 721 -28.65 -14.03 23.78
N ALA A 722 -29.30 -14.54 24.83
CA ALA A 722 -30.06 -15.78 24.74
C ALA A 722 -31.22 -15.65 23.73
N GLU A 723 -31.83 -14.47 23.65
CA GLU A 723 -32.91 -14.12 22.73
C GLU A 723 -32.42 -14.04 21.27
N GLU A 724 -31.21 -13.51 21.04
CA GLU A 724 -30.58 -13.45 19.71
C GLU A 724 -30.14 -14.84 19.22
N GLN A 725 -29.58 -15.67 20.10
CA GLN A 725 -29.08 -17.01 19.75
C GLN A 725 -30.16 -17.93 19.16
N VAL A 726 -31.44 -17.71 19.49
CA VAL A 726 -32.58 -18.47 18.92
C VAL A 726 -32.66 -18.32 17.39
N TYR A 727 -32.18 -17.21 16.84
CA TYR A 727 -32.19 -16.93 15.41
C TYR A 727 -30.93 -17.40 14.68
N ILE A 728 -30.00 -18.07 15.37
CA ILE A 728 -28.74 -18.57 14.79
C ILE A 728 -28.82 -20.10 14.63
N PRO A 729 -29.31 -20.61 13.47
CA PRO A 729 -29.43 -22.03 13.22
C PRO A 729 -28.07 -22.73 13.17
N THR A 730 -28.06 -24.00 13.57
CA THR A 730 -26.95 -24.90 13.26
C THR A 730 -27.02 -25.33 11.79
N VAL A 731 -25.93 -25.17 11.04
CA VAL A 731 -25.83 -25.56 9.64
C VAL A 731 -24.74 -26.62 9.43
N THR A 732 -24.92 -27.46 8.41
CA THR A 732 -23.90 -28.43 8.01
C THR A 732 -22.93 -27.79 7.01
N LEU A 733 -21.65 -27.75 7.35
CA LEU A 733 -20.58 -27.21 6.51
C LEU A 733 -19.78 -28.34 5.87
N ALA A 734 -19.58 -28.25 4.56
CA ALA A 734 -18.68 -29.14 3.84
C ALA A 734 -17.24 -28.65 4.01
N ASN A 735 -16.33 -29.53 4.44
CA ASN A 735 -14.90 -29.20 4.61
C ASN A 735 -14.04 -29.94 3.56
N PRO A 736 -14.11 -29.52 2.28
CA PRO A 736 -13.37 -30.19 1.22
C PRO A 736 -11.86 -30.05 1.42
N ASN A 737 -11.11 -30.96 0.80
CA ASN A 737 -9.66 -30.86 0.73
C ASN A 737 -9.25 -29.59 -0.03
N ASN A 738 -8.07 -29.06 0.30
CA ASN A 738 -7.50 -27.96 -0.47
C ASN A 738 -7.32 -28.40 -1.93
N ALA A 739 -8.01 -27.75 -2.87
CA ALA A 739 -8.04 -28.16 -4.27
C ALA A 739 -6.65 -28.10 -4.95
N ARG A 740 -5.76 -27.21 -4.48
CA ARG A 740 -4.42 -27.02 -5.04
C ARG A 740 -3.40 -28.04 -4.53
N TYR A 741 -3.51 -28.42 -3.25
CA TYR A 741 -2.48 -29.23 -2.57
C TYR A 741 -2.96 -30.62 -2.15
N GLY A 742 -4.26 -30.89 -2.22
CA GLY A 742 -4.85 -32.15 -1.79
C GLY A 742 -4.88 -32.35 -0.27
N THR A 743 -4.47 -31.36 0.52
CA THR A 743 -4.47 -31.40 1.99
C THR A 743 -5.88 -31.66 2.52
N ARG A 744 -6.01 -32.60 3.45
CA ARG A 744 -7.31 -33.03 3.98
C ARG A 744 -8.03 -31.92 4.74
N GLY A 745 -9.26 -31.59 4.35
CA GLY A 745 -10.10 -30.56 5.00
C GLY A 745 -10.74 -30.98 6.32
N GLY A 746 -10.89 -32.29 6.53
CA GLY A 746 -11.58 -32.87 7.69
C GLY A 746 -12.93 -33.46 7.28
N ASN A 747 -13.74 -33.87 8.27
CA ASN A 747 -15.11 -34.28 8.00
C ASN A 747 -16.01 -33.04 7.88
N ASN A 748 -17.21 -33.22 7.34
CA ASN A 748 -18.24 -32.18 7.42
C ASN A 748 -18.58 -31.91 8.90
N THR A 749 -18.78 -30.64 9.24
CA THR A 749 -19.10 -30.20 10.61
C THR A 749 -20.50 -29.62 10.68
N THR A 750 -21.06 -29.55 11.89
CA THR A 750 -22.26 -28.79 12.18
C THR A 750 -21.91 -27.62 13.07
N ASP A 751 -22.13 -26.41 12.59
CA ASP A 751 -21.66 -25.18 13.21
C ASP A 751 -22.77 -24.13 13.22
N GLN A 752 -22.79 -23.27 14.23
CA GLN A 752 -23.62 -22.07 14.27
C GLN A 752 -22.83 -20.89 13.72
N ILE A 753 -21.62 -20.67 14.23
CA ILE A 753 -20.68 -19.65 13.78
C ILE A 753 -19.48 -20.31 13.12
N PHE A 754 -19.05 -19.80 11.97
CA PHE A 754 -17.95 -20.38 11.19
C PHE A 754 -17.07 -19.32 10.51
N LEU A 755 -15.96 -19.78 9.93
CA LEU A 755 -15.15 -19.00 8.98
C LEU A 755 -15.47 -19.43 7.56
N MET A 756 -15.34 -18.52 6.59
CA MET A 756 -15.49 -18.87 5.19
C MET A 756 -14.42 -19.87 4.74
N SER A 757 -14.76 -20.77 3.82
CA SER A 757 -13.77 -21.55 3.06
C SER A 757 -13.15 -20.71 1.95
N ILE A 758 -12.10 -21.23 1.32
CA ILE A 758 -11.52 -20.66 0.08
C ILE A 758 -12.60 -20.47 -0.97
N ASP A 759 -13.39 -21.51 -1.26
CA ASP A 759 -14.41 -21.47 -2.31
C ASP A 759 -15.51 -20.45 -1.99
N GLU A 760 -15.98 -20.40 -0.75
CA GLU A 760 -17.00 -19.43 -0.33
C GLU A 760 -16.44 -17.99 -0.35
N ALA A 761 -15.20 -17.77 0.10
CA ALA A 761 -14.57 -16.46 0.06
C ALA A 761 -14.37 -15.96 -1.38
N GLU A 762 -14.07 -16.86 -2.33
CA GLU A 762 -13.97 -16.51 -3.74
C GLU A 762 -15.33 -16.31 -4.41
N GLN A 763 -16.35 -17.09 -4.02
CA GLN A 763 -17.71 -16.98 -4.51
C GLN A 763 -18.38 -15.67 -4.09
N TYR A 764 -18.37 -15.35 -2.79
CA TYR A 764 -19.09 -14.18 -2.27
C TYR A 764 -18.30 -12.87 -2.45
N PHE A 765 -16.98 -12.95 -2.60
CA PHE A 765 -16.12 -11.80 -2.86
C PHE A 765 -15.25 -12.05 -4.10
N PRO A 766 -15.75 -11.83 -5.32
CA PRO A 766 -15.06 -12.25 -6.55
C PRO A 766 -13.78 -11.47 -6.85
N THR A 767 -13.63 -10.28 -6.30
CA THR A 767 -12.45 -9.42 -6.51
C THR A 767 -11.56 -9.39 -5.27
N LYS A 768 -10.26 -9.19 -5.46
CA LYS A 768 -9.32 -8.99 -4.34
C LYS A 768 -9.76 -7.82 -3.45
N ASN A 769 -10.13 -6.69 -4.05
CA ASN A 769 -10.58 -5.51 -3.30
C ASN A 769 -11.79 -5.82 -2.41
N ALA A 770 -12.75 -6.63 -2.88
CA ALA A 770 -13.91 -7.01 -2.08
C ALA A 770 -13.57 -7.92 -0.89
N ARG A 771 -12.45 -8.67 -0.96
CA ARG A 771 -11.97 -9.55 0.12
C ARG A 771 -11.16 -8.82 1.20
N GLN A 772 -10.78 -7.58 0.96
CA GLN A 772 -10.04 -6.78 1.94
C GLN A 772 -10.91 -6.54 3.17
N ALA A 773 -10.30 -6.66 4.34
CA ALA A 773 -10.96 -6.43 5.62
C ALA A 773 -10.09 -5.53 6.49
N PHE A 774 -10.74 -4.72 7.33
CA PHE A 774 -10.08 -3.88 8.32
C PHE A 774 -10.27 -4.53 9.69
N PRO A 775 -9.26 -4.54 10.57
CA PRO A 775 -9.41 -5.01 11.94
C PRO A 775 -10.11 -3.94 12.78
N THR A 776 -10.77 -4.36 13.85
CA THR A 776 -11.20 -3.44 14.92
C THR A 776 -9.99 -2.92 15.70
N VAL A 777 -10.18 -1.86 16.50
CA VAL A 777 -9.11 -1.37 17.39
C VAL A 777 -8.75 -2.45 18.40
N TYR A 778 -9.76 -3.16 18.91
CA TYR A 778 -9.59 -4.34 19.76
C TYR A 778 -8.76 -5.43 19.09
N ALA A 779 -9.10 -5.87 17.88
CA ALA A 779 -8.32 -6.90 17.16
C ALA A 779 -6.86 -6.47 16.94
N THR A 780 -6.63 -5.19 16.65
CA THR A 780 -5.28 -4.64 16.52
C THR A 780 -4.52 -4.71 17.85
N ALA A 781 -5.18 -4.37 18.97
CA ALA A 781 -4.61 -4.50 20.30
C ALA A 781 -4.33 -5.96 20.70
N GLN A 782 -5.10 -6.91 20.15
CA GLN A 782 -4.87 -8.36 20.29
C GLN A 782 -3.77 -8.91 19.36
N GLY A 783 -3.16 -8.05 18.52
CA GLY A 783 -1.99 -8.42 17.70
C GLY A 783 -2.28 -8.64 16.22
N ALA A 784 -3.48 -8.32 15.72
CA ALA A 784 -3.78 -8.43 14.30
C ALA A 784 -2.78 -7.62 13.46
N TYR A 785 -2.22 -8.24 12.42
CA TYR A 785 -1.36 -7.54 11.47
C TYR A 785 -2.18 -6.55 10.64
N VAL A 786 -1.66 -5.34 10.50
CA VAL A 786 -2.29 -4.25 9.73
C VAL A 786 -1.28 -3.75 8.71
N SER A 787 -1.66 -3.69 7.43
CA SER A 787 -0.81 -3.09 6.39
C SER A 787 -0.84 -1.56 6.48
N ASP A 788 0.05 -0.91 5.72
CA ASP A 788 0.04 0.55 5.52
C ASP A 788 -1.29 1.08 4.94
N ARG A 789 -2.15 0.21 4.39
CA ARG A 789 -3.49 0.55 3.87
C ARG A 789 -4.61 0.35 4.90
N GLY A 790 -4.28 -0.08 6.13
CA GLY A 790 -5.25 -0.32 7.21
C GLY A 790 -5.94 -1.69 7.19
N THR A 791 -5.67 -2.52 6.18
CA THR A 791 -6.29 -3.85 6.03
C THR A 791 -5.52 -4.92 6.81
N CYS A 792 -6.19 -5.99 7.26
CA CYS A 792 -5.60 -7.10 8.00
C CYS A 792 -5.64 -8.45 7.25
N TRP A 793 -4.88 -9.42 7.76
CA TRP A 793 -5.07 -10.83 7.41
C TRP A 793 -6.28 -11.40 8.13
N TRP A 794 -7.01 -12.32 7.50
CA TRP A 794 -8.09 -13.04 8.17
C TRP A 794 -8.20 -14.51 7.77
N TRP A 795 -8.45 -15.37 8.77
CA TRP A 795 -8.46 -16.82 8.61
C TRP A 795 -9.60 -17.34 7.73
N LEU A 796 -9.33 -18.44 7.02
CA LEU A 796 -10.33 -19.28 6.36
C LEU A 796 -10.34 -20.66 7.02
N ARG A 797 -11.49 -21.36 7.02
CA ARG A 797 -11.59 -22.73 7.59
C ARG A 797 -10.90 -23.80 6.73
N SER A 798 -10.53 -23.47 5.49
CA SER A 798 -9.86 -24.40 4.58
C SER A 798 -8.40 -24.64 4.98
N PRO A 799 -7.87 -25.87 4.84
CA PRO A 799 -6.46 -26.14 5.11
C PRO A 799 -5.56 -25.50 4.05
N GLY A 800 -4.29 -25.25 4.39
CA GLY A 800 -3.25 -24.78 3.46
C GLY A 800 -2.50 -25.94 2.77
N PHE A 801 -1.22 -25.73 2.47
CA PHE A 801 -0.35 -26.71 1.80
C PHE A 801 -0.09 -28.00 2.63
N SER A 802 -0.17 -27.93 3.97
CA SER A 802 -0.01 -29.07 4.87
C SER A 802 -0.99 -28.97 6.04
N GLY A 803 -1.20 -30.06 6.79
CA GLY A 803 -2.21 -30.09 7.85
C GLY A 803 -1.96 -29.12 9.01
N ASN A 804 -0.75 -28.57 9.13
CA ASN A 804 -0.35 -27.63 10.19
C ASN A 804 -0.40 -26.16 9.76
N ILE A 805 -1.01 -25.88 8.60
CA ILE A 805 -1.24 -24.53 8.08
C ILE A 805 -2.68 -24.40 7.60
N ALA A 806 -3.29 -23.24 7.86
CA ALA A 806 -4.63 -22.89 7.41
C ALA A 806 -4.59 -21.79 6.35
N ALA A 807 -5.52 -21.83 5.40
CA ALA A 807 -5.64 -20.78 4.41
C ALA A 807 -6.13 -19.47 5.05
N TYR A 808 -5.79 -18.35 4.43
CA TYR A 808 -6.19 -17.03 4.90
C TYR A 808 -6.30 -16.07 3.71
N VAL A 809 -6.91 -14.91 3.95
CA VAL A 809 -6.92 -13.80 3.01
C VAL A 809 -5.93 -12.74 3.49
N SER A 810 -5.05 -12.30 2.59
CA SER A 810 -4.03 -11.28 2.84
C SER A 810 -4.59 -9.87 2.80
N THR A 811 -3.74 -8.90 3.16
CA THR A 811 -4.07 -7.47 3.20
C THR A 811 -4.41 -6.87 1.83
N ASP A 812 -3.92 -7.45 0.72
CA ASP A 812 -4.34 -7.05 -0.63
C ASP A 812 -5.64 -7.73 -1.08
N GLY A 813 -6.19 -8.65 -0.27
CA GLY A 813 -7.39 -9.44 -0.56
C GLY A 813 -7.16 -10.68 -1.43
N SER A 814 -5.91 -11.09 -1.60
CA SER A 814 -5.56 -12.37 -2.23
C SER A 814 -5.87 -13.55 -1.29
N VAL A 815 -6.41 -14.63 -1.83
CA VAL A 815 -6.60 -15.88 -1.07
C VAL A 815 -5.31 -16.69 -1.11
N TYR A 816 -4.64 -16.81 0.03
CA TYR A 816 -3.40 -17.57 0.17
C TYR A 816 -3.71 -19.04 0.43
N ASN A 817 -3.95 -19.78 -0.66
CA ASN A 817 -4.17 -21.23 -0.66
C ASN A 817 -3.02 -22.01 0.00
N PHE A 818 -1.78 -21.49 -0.05
CA PHE A 818 -0.63 -22.09 0.63
C PHE A 818 -0.83 -22.09 2.15
N GLY A 819 -1.49 -21.07 2.67
CA GLY A 819 -1.80 -20.92 4.08
C GLY A 819 -0.66 -20.39 4.93
N TYR A 820 -0.91 -20.36 6.24
CA TYR A 820 0.02 -19.90 7.25
C TYR A 820 -0.09 -20.78 8.51
N GLY A 821 0.97 -20.80 9.32
CA GLY A 821 1.04 -21.59 10.56
C GLY A 821 -0.20 -21.43 11.42
N VAL A 822 -0.87 -22.52 11.77
CA VAL A 822 -2.11 -22.46 12.58
C VAL A 822 -1.90 -21.82 13.96
N TYR A 823 -0.66 -21.82 14.44
CA TYR A 823 -0.21 -21.23 15.71
C TYR A 823 0.16 -19.75 15.61
N ASN A 824 0.05 -19.12 14.43
CA ASN A 824 0.37 -17.71 14.30
C ASN A 824 -0.67 -16.81 14.95
N THR A 825 -0.22 -15.67 15.44
CA THR A 825 -0.95 -14.77 16.35
C THR A 825 -1.28 -13.44 15.68
N TYR A 826 -1.30 -13.37 14.35
CA TYR A 826 -1.39 -12.11 13.60
C TYR A 826 -2.66 -12.00 12.76
N GLU A 827 -3.43 -13.08 12.66
CA GLU A 827 -4.60 -13.16 11.79
C GLU A 827 -5.86 -12.80 12.55
N ALA A 828 -6.61 -11.87 11.98
CA ALA A 828 -7.91 -11.49 12.49
C ALA A 828 -8.96 -12.58 12.23
N VAL A 829 -10.00 -12.58 13.05
CA VAL A 829 -11.16 -13.46 12.90
C VAL A 829 -12.29 -12.66 12.25
N ARG A 830 -12.81 -13.17 11.13
CA ARG A 830 -14.06 -12.70 10.52
C ARG A 830 -15.12 -13.79 10.60
N PRO A 831 -15.94 -13.81 11.67
CA PRO A 831 -17.02 -14.78 11.78
C PRO A 831 -18.06 -14.60 10.67
N ALA A 832 -18.69 -15.70 10.29
CA ALA A 832 -19.84 -15.75 9.40
C ALA A 832 -20.86 -16.75 9.93
N PHE A 833 -22.15 -16.52 9.68
CA PHE A 833 -23.23 -17.41 10.07
C PHE A 833 -24.51 -17.10 9.31
N TRP A 834 -25.46 -18.05 9.37
CA TRP A 834 -26.81 -17.84 8.87
C TRP A 834 -27.70 -17.33 9.99
N ILE A 835 -28.58 -16.38 9.66
CA ILE A 835 -29.66 -15.90 10.52
C ILE A 835 -30.96 -16.49 9.99
N ASP A 836 -31.73 -17.18 10.82
CA ASP A 836 -33.06 -17.67 10.49
C ASP A 836 -34.11 -16.58 10.72
N VAL A 837 -34.75 -16.14 9.64
CA VAL A 837 -35.78 -15.10 9.68
C VAL A 837 -37.20 -15.66 9.52
N SER A 838 -37.36 -16.99 9.53
CA SER A 838 -38.65 -17.66 9.33
C SER A 838 -39.64 -17.45 10.48
N ASN A 839 -39.15 -17.19 11.69
CA ASN A 839 -39.97 -17.03 12.90
C ASN A 839 -40.67 -15.67 13.03
N LEU A 840 -40.59 -14.78 12.02
CA LEU A 840 -41.32 -13.51 12.01
C LEU A 840 -42.85 -13.63 11.83
N GLN A 841 -43.39 -14.86 11.77
CA GLN A 841 -44.82 -15.13 11.49
C GLN A 841 -45.60 -15.88 12.59
N SER A 842 -45.07 -16.07 13.80
CA SER A 842 -45.81 -16.74 14.89
C SER A 842 -46.49 -15.78 15.86
#